data_AF-A0A4Q3VWU4-F1
#
_entry.id   AF-A0A4Q3VWU4-F1
#
_cell.length_a   1.000
_cell.length_b   1.000
_cell.length_c   1.000
_cell.angle_alpha   90.00
_cell.angle_beta   90.00
_cell.angle_gamma   90.00
#
_symmetry.space_group_name_H-M   'P 1'
#
loop_
_entity.id
_entity.type
_entity.pdbx_description
1 polymer ?
#
loop_
_entity_poly.entity_id
_entity_poly.type
_entity_poly.pdbx_seq_one_letter_code
_entity_poly.pdbx_strand_id
1 'polypeptide(L)'
;ADDYEENRHFLLSQYFRGNFNTAMRRLPIVQSNVQILRVEVWITNRTGATTETRDVVGFMDLGERNPFRQNFADPSQPVYPSNNANRLYQAINIPSARNSSDVQSVLTGLGLQPVQDFEKTFARKLQPTDYYFNPQIGFLSLNQQLQPDEVLGVAFQYTYNGRVYQVGEFSQDVPPSASGDTTKVLFLKLLKATSQRPNLPIWELMMKNVYSVGFGQLSRDGFDLQVTYEEPSKGDKRYLPDTDIKTEYQGTPILQLVNLDRLNNQNDPLPDGKFDYLENYTVISPQSRVIFPVLEPFGKDLEYVYPDSITASKYLFYPLYDTIKAIASNFANLNRFKIVGRSKSAVSGDYQLGFNIPRGSVTVTAGGQVLQEGIDYEINYDLGSLRVTNQAIINAGLPVQIGYENNATFGLQQKNFLGLRLDYLYSKNLTLGASMVRLGERPFFTKQTYGEDPIRNRMYGLDFDYRNDFPKMTKWLNKLPFYSTKAMSAITAYGEAAWLQPGHAREVDFGEGGVSYIDDFEGTRSSIDLRFPLISWTLASVPQNSPDANGVNRFPEAVYKDSLVSGYNRAKLAWYNIEPVLQEKNNSNNPLQRELSELSKPETRRVLAQEIFPQRTNDFGQGIINTFDLAYYPREKGPYNFQFDVDPATGNLKQPKKAWGGLMRNIDQTDFETGNIEFIEFWLLDPFIRKPNSTGGELVFNLGNISEDILHDGKRQY
;
A
#
# COMPACT_ATOMS: atom_id res chain seq x y z
N ALA A 1 -12.33 6.97 -5.20
CA ALA A 1 -13.01 6.19 -4.13
C ALA A 1 -12.28 4.91 -3.76
N ASP A 2 -11.50 4.36 -4.68
CA ASP A 2 -10.60 3.22 -4.51
C ASP A 2 -9.41 3.45 -3.57
N ASP A 3 -9.08 4.70 -3.22
CA ASP A 3 -8.04 5.06 -2.24
C ASP A 3 -8.38 4.78 -0.77
N TYR A 4 -9.23 3.78 -0.49
CA TYR A 4 -9.46 3.31 0.88
C TYR A 4 -8.21 2.62 1.43
N GLU A 5 -8.10 2.56 2.76
CA GLU A 5 -7.00 1.89 3.44
C GLU A 5 -7.18 0.37 3.52
N GLU A 6 -6.69 -0.31 2.50
CA GLU A 6 -6.70 -1.78 2.40
C GLU A 6 -5.80 -2.45 3.46
N ASN A 7 -6.19 -3.66 3.90
CA ASN A 7 -5.41 -4.50 4.82
C ASN A 7 -5.07 -3.86 6.18
N ARG A 8 -5.90 -2.93 6.67
CA ARG A 8 -5.66 -2.17 7.92
C ARG A 8 -6.83 -2.16 8.88
N HIS A 9 -8.06 -2.07 8.36
CA HIS A 9 -9.28 -1.91 9.16
C HIS A 9 -10.18 -3.13 9.01
N PHE A 10 -10.60 -3.72 10.13
CA PHE A 10 -11.35 -4.98 10.14
C PHE A 10 -12.45 -4.98 11.19
N LEU A 11 -13.63 -5.48 10.82
CA LEU A 11 -14.69 -5.84 11.75
C LEU A 11 -14.35 -7.16 12.44
N LEU A 12 -14.69 -7.28 13.73
CA LEU A 12 -14.25 -8.45 14.52
C LEU A 12 -15.01 -9.75 14.20
N SER A 13 -16.19 -9.67 13.59
CA SER A 13 -17.04 -10.81 13.19
C SER A 13 -18.18 -10.37 12.27
N GLN A 14 -18.88 -11.32 11.64
CA GLN A 14 -20.03 -11.00 10.78
C GLN A 14 -21.18 -10.35 11.53
N TYR A 15 -21.31 -10.61 12.84
CA TYR A 15 -22.28 -9.91 13.68
C TYR A 15 -22.01 -8.41 13.72
N PHE A 16 -20.76 -7.97 13.87
CA PHE A 16 -20.43 -6.55 13.86
C PHE A 16 -20.64 -5.94 12.48
N ARG A 17 -20.32 -6.68 11.41
CA ARG A 17 -20.63 -6.26 10.04
C ARG A 17 -22.12 -5.99 9.84
N GLY A 18 -22.97 -6.98 10.13
CA GLY A 18 -24.42 -6.87 9.93
C GLY A 18 -25.08 -5.78 10.79
N ASN A 19 -24.43 -5.35 11.88
CA ASN A 19 -24.93 -4.30 12.76
C ASN A 19 -24.25 -2.94 12.58
N PHE A 20 -23.18 -2.82 11.78
CA PHE A 20 -22.36 -1.60 11.67
C PHE A 20 -23.20 -0.38 11.30
N ASN A 21 -23.91 -0.45 10.17
CA ASN A 21 -24.73 0.66 9.67
C ASN A 21 -25.83 1.02 10.67
N THR A 22 -26.44 0.03 11.33
CA THR A 22 -27.47 0.26 12.36
C THR A 22 -26.88 0.96 13.59
N ALA A 23 -25.72 0.51 14.06
CA ALA A 23 -25.04 1.07 15.22
C ALA A 23 -24.63 2.52 15.01
N MET A 24 -24.24 2.89 13.78
CA MET A 24 -23.86 4.26 13.41
C MET A 24 -25.02 5.13 12.90
N ARG A 25 -26.22 4.56 12.69
CA ARG A 25 -27.38 5.26 12.09
C ARG A 25 -27.89 6.45 12.88
N ARG A 26 -27.53 6.66 14.15
CA ARG A 26 -28.03 7.79 14.98
C ARG A 26 -26.95 8.46 15.79
N LEU A 27 -25.71 8.46 15.28
CA LEU A 27 -24.60 9.19 15.88
C LEU A 27 -25.02 10.63 16.25
N PRO A 28 -24.61 11.15 17.42
CA PRO A 28 -23.63 10.58 18.36
C PRO A 28 -24.18 9.46 19.27
N ILE A 29 -25.49 9.16 19.21
CA ILE A 29 -26.09 8.07 19.99
C ILE A 29 -25.86 6.74 19.26
N VAL A 30 -24.92 5.95 19.76
CA VAL A 30 -24.60 4.63 19.21
C VAL A 30 -25.73 3.63 19.47
N GLN A 31 -26.28 3.01 18.42
CA GLN A 31 -27.33 1.99 18.54
C GLN A 31 -26.74 0.59 18.75
N SER A 32 -25.90 0.41 19.76
CA SER A 32 -25.28 -0.87 20.10
C SER A 32 -25.28 -1.08 21.61
N ASN A 33 -25.66 -2.29 22.03
CA ASN A 33 -25.56 -2.74 23.43
C ASN A 33 -24.26 -3.53 23.69
N VAL A 34 -23.37 -3.59 22.71
CA VAL A 34 -22.08 -4.25 22.86
C VAL A 34 -21.09 -3.32 23.55
N GLN A 35 -20.32 -3.88 24.48
CA GLN A 35 -19.11 -3.26 24.99
C GLN A 35 -17.97 -4.28 24.99
N ILE A 36 -17.00 -4.11 24.10
CA ILE A 36 -15.78 -4.93 24.05
C ILE A 36 -14.89 -4.54 25.23
N LEU A 37 -14.48 -5.56 26.00
CA LEU A 37 -13.68 -5.41 27.19
C LEU A 37 -12.19 -5.57 26.89
N ARG A 38 -11.85 -6.54 26.03
CA ARG A 38 -10.47 -6.91 25.70
C ARG A 38 -10.39 -7.49 24.29
N VAL A 39 -9.30 -7.18 23.61
CA VAL A 39 -8.90 -7.77 22.33
C VAL A 39 -7.43 -8.21 22.44
N GLU A 40 -7.10 -9.34 21.85
CA GLU A 40 -5.73 -9.74 21.51
C GLU A 40 -5.64 -9.93 20.00
N VAL A 41 -4.62 -9.32 19.41
CA VAL A 41 -4.39 -9.32 17.97
C VAL A 41 -3.08 -10.04 17.70
N TRP A 42 -3.10 -10.98 16.77
CA TRP A 42 -1.98 -11.82 16.39
C TRP A 42 -1.75 -11.71 14.89
N ILE A 43 -0.50 -11.47 14.51
CA ILE A 43 -0.09 -11.40 13.11
C ILE A 43 1.09 -12.33 12.83
N THR A 44 1.28 -12.73 11.58
CA THR A 44 2.45 -13.52 11.15
C THR A 44 3.77 -12.88 11.66
N ASN A 45 4.64 -13.69 12.27
CA ASN A 45 5.91 -13.21 12.80
C ASN A 45 7.01 -13.21 11.72
N ARG A 46 7.08 -12.14 10.92
CA ARG A 46 8.13 -11.97 9.89
C ARG A 46 9.43 -11.42 10.44
N THR A 47 9.36 -10.63 11.51
CA THR A 47 10.52 -9.89 12.05
C THR A 47 11.41 -10.73 12.97
N GLY A 48 11.09 -12.02 13.15
CA GLY A 48 11.84 -12.90 14.05
C GLY A 48 11.68 -12.51 15.52
N ALA A 49 10.55 -11.91 15.90
CA ALA A 49 10.27 -11.57 17.30
C ALA A 49 10.35 -12.83 18.18
N THR A 50 11.02 -12.71 19.32
CA THR A 50 11.29 -13.84 20.22
C THR A 50 10.39 -13.87 21.46
N THR A 51 9.61 -12.80 21.69
CA THR A 51 8.72 -12.64 22.84
C THR A 51 7.26 -12.59 22.41
N GLU A 52 6.36 -13.14 23.24
CA GLU A 52 4.91 -13.21 22.96
C GLU A 52 4.60 -13.81 21.57
N THR A 53 5.33 -14.85 21.20
CA THR A 53 5.17 -15.57 19.93
C THR A 53 4.78 -17.03 20.15
N ARG A 54 3.99 -17.58 19.23
CA ARG A 54 3.57 -18.99 19.24
C ARG A 54 2.90 -19.39 17.93
N ASP A 55 2.74 -20.69 17.73
CA ASP A 55 1.86 -21.21 16.70
C ASP A 55 0.40 -20.87 17.02
N VAL A 56 -0.29 -20.30 16.04
CA VAL A 56 -1.71 -19.98 16.11
C VAL A 56 -2.43 -20.58 14.91
N VAL A 57 -3.71 -20.88 15.09
CA VAL A 57 -4.62 -21.19 13.99
C VAL A 57 -5.80 -20.23 14.03
N GLY A 58 -5.89 -19.39 13.00
CA GLY A 58 -7.04 -18.54 12.76
C GLY A 58 -8.11 -19.32 11.99
N PHE A 59 -9.36 -19.27 12.44
CA PHE A 59 -10.49 -19.92 11.77
C PHE A 59 -11.48 -18.89 11.25
N MET A 60 -11.91 -19.04 9.99
CA MET A 60 -12.93 -18.20 9.38
C MET A 60 -14.27 -18.32 10.10
N ASP A 61 -14.67 -19.54 10.47
CA ASP A 61 -16.00 -19.79 11.02
C ASP A 61 -16.06 -19.74 12.55
N LEU A 62 -14.93 -19.55 13.25
CA LEU A 62 -14.96 -19.47 14.71
C LEU A 62 -15.79 -18.25 15.15
N GLY A 63 -16.66 -18.44 16.13
CA GLY A 63 -17.51 -17.36 16.62
C GLY A 63 -18.71 -17.02 15.75
N GLU A 64 -18.89 -17.64 14.58
CA GLU A 64 -19.96 -17.28 13.65
C GLU A 64 -21.20 -18.14 13.84
N ARG A 65 -22.35 -17.50 14.06
CA ARG A 65 -23.64 -18.17 14.17
C ARG A 65 -24.03 -18.90 12.87
N ASN A 66 -23.80 -18.25 11.73
CA ASN A 66 -24.04 -18.79 10.40
C ASN A 66 -22.68 -19.03 9.73
N PRO A 67 -21.99 -20.13 10.06
CA PRO A 67 -20.68 -20.42 9.47
C PRO A 67 -20.80 -20.63 7.95
N PHE A 68 -19.73 -20.33 7.21
CA PHE A 68 -19.62 -20.67 5.80
C PHE A 68 -19.79 -22.18 5.57
N ARG A 69 -19.13 -22.97 6.43
CA ARG A 69 -19.24 -24.42 6.47
C ARG A 69 -20.48 -24.84 7.27
N GLN A 70 -21.57 -25.09 6.56
CA GLN A 70 -22.89 -25.41 7.14
C GLN A 70 -22.91 -26.65 8.06
N ASN A 71 -21.97 -27.58 7.92
CA ASN A 71 -21.82 -28.74 8.80
C ASN A 71 -21.51 -28.36 10.26
N PHE A 72 -20.92 -27.19 10.50
CA PHE A 72 -20.68 -26.68 11.87
C PHE A 72 -21.84 -25.85 12.41
N ALA A 73 -22.84 -25.51 11.61
CA ALA A 73 -23.96 -24.70 12.04
C ALA A 73 -24.72 -25.37 13.20
N ASP A 74 -25.10 -24.58 14.21
CA ASP A 74 -25.89 -25.06 15.33
C ASP A 74 -27.05 -24.12 15.64
N PRO A 75 -28.24 -24.33 15.05
CA PRO A 75 -29.39 -23.44 15.21
C PRO A 75 -29.91 -23.28 16.65
N SER A 76 -29.51 -24.12 17.61
CA SER A 76 -29.89 -23.97 19.02
C SER A 76 -29.03 -23.00 19.84
N GLN A 77 -27.90 -22.53 19.30
CA GLN A 77 -26.94 -21.68 20.02
C GLN A 77 -27.34 -20.18 20.06
N PRO A 78 -26.65 -19.33 20.85
CA PRO A 78 -26.90 -17.90 20.89
C PRO A 78 -26.72 -17.22 19.52
N VAL A 79 -27.48 -16.13 19.29
CA VAL A 79 -27.35 -15.27 18.10
C VAL A 79 -26.03 -14.50 18.09
N TYR A 80 -25.43 -14.29 19.27
CA TYR A 80 -24.26 -13.44 19.46
C TYR A 80 -22.94 -14.21 19.26
N PRO A 81 -21.90 -13.57 18.71
CA PRO A 81 -20.64 -14.24 18.42
C PRO A 81 -19.98 -14.75 19.70
N SER A 82 -19.68 -16.05 19.75
CA SER A 82 -18.99 -16.69 20.88
C SER A 82 -18.37 -18.01 20.43
N ASN A 83 -17.40 -18.55 21.18
CA ASN A 83 -16.81 -19.86 20.88
C ASN A 83 -17.85 -20.97 20.74
N ASN A 84 -19.01 -20.84 21.38
CA ASN A 84 -20.12 -21.78 21.29
C ASN A 84 -21.22 -21.36 20.31
N ALA A 85 -21.02 -20.34 19.48
CA ALA A 85 -22.01 -19.90 18.49
C ALA A 85 -22.29 -20.97 17.42
N ASN A 86 -21.35 -21.91 17.23
CA ASN A 86 -21.45 -23.05 16.34
C ASN A 86 -20.65 -24.25 16.92
N ARG A 87 -20.57 -25.36 16.18
CA ARG A 87 -19.90 -26.60 16.63
C ARG A 87 -18.40 -26.65 16.36
N LEU A 88 -17.82 -25.66 15.68
CA LEU A 88 -16.42 -25.70 15.25
C LEU A 88 -15.47 -25.79 16.45
N TYR A 89 -15.63 -24.91 17.43
CA TYR A 89 -14.74 -24.86 18.60
C TYR A 89 -14.75 -26.20 19.36
N GLN A 90 -15.92 -26.81 19.54
CA GLN A 90 -16.05 -28.11 20.22
C GLN A 90 -15.39 -29.24 19.43
N ALA A 91 -15.45 -29.20 18.10
CA ALA A 91 -14.81 -30.20 17.24
C ALA A 91 -13.27 -30.13 17.25
N ILE A 92 -12.72 -28.92 17.40
CA ILE A 92 -11.26 -28.69 17.37
C ILE A 92 -10.62 -28.64 18.77
N ASN A 93 -11.40 -28.53 19.85
CA ASN A 93 -10.86 -28.46 21.21
C ASN A 93 -10.45 -29.84 21.75
N ILE A 94 -9.54 -30.50 21.04
CA ILE A 94 -8.98 -31.82 21.36
C ILE A 94 -7.45 -31.76 21.45
N PRO A 95 -6.78 -32.65 22.20
CA PRO A 95 -5.33 -32.58 22.41
C PRO A 95 -4.50 -32.58 21.12
N SER A 96 -4.88 -33.35 20.10
CA SER A 96 -4.15 -33.42 18.81
C SER A 96 -4.20 -32.11 18.02
N ALA A 97 -5.31 -31.37 18.08
CA ALA A 97 -5.43 -30.06 17.45
C ALA A 97 -4.61 -28.96 18.18
N ARG A 98 -4.12 -29.24 19.40
CA ARG A 98 -3.22 -28.36 20.13
C ARG A 98 -1.75 -28.57 19.79
N ASN A 99 -1.43 -29.65 19.10
CA ASN A 99 -0.08 -29.95 18.65
C ASN A 99 0.17 -29.31 17.28
N SER A 100 1.21 -28.49 17.17
CA SER A 100 1.57 -27.82 15.91
C SER A 100 1.83 -28.82 14.77
N SER A 101 2.43 -29.97 15.03
CA SER A 101 2.73 -30.97 13.97
C SER A 101 1.49 -31.70 13.46
N ASP A 102 0.46 -31.85 14.30
CA ASP A 102 -0.71 -32.67 14.00
C ASP A 102 -1.92 -31.83 13.57
N VAL A 103 -2.01 -30.57 14.02
CA VAL A 103 -3.20 -29.73 13.86
C VAL A 103 -3.65 -29.64 12.41
N GLN A 104 -2.73 -29.49 11.46
CA GLN A 104 -3.10 -29.40 10.05
C GLN A 104 -3.79 -30.68 9.56
N SER A 105 -3.29 -31.86 9.93
CA SER A 105 -3.91 -33.15 9.57
C SER A 105 -5.24 -33.37 10.27
N VAL A 106 -5.39 -32.91 11.52
CA VAL A 106 -6.67 -32.95 12.23
C VAL A 106 -7.72 -32.10 11.51
N LEU A 107 -7.37 -30.86 11.15
CA LEU A 107 -8.29 -29.92 10.51
C LEU A 107 -8.67 -30.36 9.10
N THR A 108 -7.71 -30.83 8.29
CA THR A 108 -8.03 -31.38 6.97
C THR A 108 -8.85 -32.68 7.06
N GLY A 109 -8.63 -33.50 8.10
CA GLY A 109 -9.49 -34.66 8.41
C GLY A 109 -10.93 -34.30 8.75
N LEU A 110 -11.18 -33.09 9.27
CA LEU A 110 -12.53 -32.53 9.47
C LEU A 110 -13.13 -31.93 8.18
N GLY A 111 -12.42 -31.98 7.05
CA GLY A 111 -12.83 -31.41 5.78
C GLY A 111 -12.57 -29.90 5.65
N LEU A 112 -11.80 -29.30 6.56
CA LEU A 112 -11.40 -27.89 6.48
C LEU A 112 -10.22 -27.73 5.50
N GLN A 113 -10.23 -26.66 4.73
CA GLN A 113 -9.21 -26.33 3.75
C GLN A 113 -8.29 -25.22 4.27
N PRO A 114 -6.96 -25.37 4.16
CA PRO A 114 -6.02 -24.31 4.50
C PRO A 114 -6.21 -23.10 3.58
N VAL A 115 -5.87 -21.90 4.05
CA VAL A 115 -6.04 -20.59 3.38
C VAL A 115 -7.50 -20.15 3.21
N GLN A 116 -8.45 -21.10 3.18
CA GLN A 116 -9.88 -20.82 3.05
C GLN A 116 -10.62 -20.85 4.39
N ASP A 117 -10.60 -22.00 5.08
CA ASP A 117 -11.34 -22.16 6.34
C ASP A 117 -10.47 -21.86 7.56
N PHE A 118 -9.16 -22.10 7.45
CA PHE A 118 -8.20 -21.81 8.50
C PHE A 118 -6.82 -21.41 7.96
N GLU A 119 -6.07 -20.68 8.78
CA GLU A 119 -4.66 -20.35 8.56
C GLU A 119 -3.84 -20.76 9.77
N LYS A 120 -2.83 -21.62 9.56
CA LYS A 120 -1.83 -21.95 10.57
C LYS A 120 -0.60 -21.09 10.33
N THR A 121 -0.18 -20.32 11.33
CA THR A 121 1.03 -19.50 11.22
C THR A 121 1.74 -19.38 12.56
N PHE A 122 3.05 -19.13 12.51
CA PHE A 122 3.80 -18.69 13.66
C PHE A 122 3.58 -17.19 13.82
N ALA A 123 2.86 -16.78 14.86
CA ALA A 123 2.42 -15.40 15.03
C ALA A 123 3.09 -14.72 16.22
N ARG A 124 3.14 -13.39 16.15
CA ARG A 124 3.45 -12.50 17.27
C ARG A 124 2.20 -11.76 17.72
N LYS A 125 2.06 -11.57 19.01
CA LYS A 125 1.03 -10.72 19.59
C LYS A 125 1.36 -9.25 19.38
N LEU A 126 0.40 -8.46 18.91
CA LEU A 126 0.53 -7.01 18.85
C LEU A 126 0.33 -6.39 20.23
N GLN A 127 1.08 -5.34 20.52
CA GLN A 127 0.88 -4.56 21.74
C GLN A 127 -0.39 -3.71 21.62
N PRO A 128 -1.06 -3.36 22.73
CA PRO A 128 -2.22 -2.46 22.69
C PRO A 128 -1.93 -1.09 22.05
N THR A 129 -0.66 -0.69 21.96
CA THR A 129 -0.22 0.54 21.28
C THR A 129 -0.13 0.40 19.76
N ASP A 130 -0.13 -0.81 19.22
CA ASP A 130 0.05 -1.08 17.79
C ASP A 130 -1.27 -1.03 17.00
N TYR A 131 -2.40 -0.96 17.72
CA TYR A 131 -3.72 -0.94 17.13
C TYR A 131 -4.71 -0.15 18.00
N TYR A 132 -5.82 0.22 17.37
CA TYR A 132 -6.97 0.83 18.01
C TYR A 132 -8.19 -0.07 17.76
N PHE A 133 -9.14 -0.15 18.70
CA PHE A 133 -10.43 -0.78 18.45
C PHE A 133 -11.57 0.06 19.02
N ASN A 134 -12.71 0.08 18.34
CA ASN A 134 -13.91 0.73 18.86
C ASN A 134 -14.74 -0.26 19.70
N PRO A 135 -14.95 0.01 21.00
CA PRO A 135 -15.57 -0.96 21.90
C PRO A 135 -17.08 -1.16 21.67
N GLN A 136 -17.77 -0.21 21.04
CA GLN A 136 -19.23 -0.26 20.85
C GLN A 136 -19.62 -0.74 19.45
N ILE A 137 -18.83 -0.39 18.44
CA ILE A 137 -19.06 -0.77 17.03
C ILE A 137 -18.42 -2.13 16.71
N GLY A 138 -17.25 -2.42 17.27
CA GLY A 138 -16.56 -3.70 17.05
C GLY A 138 -15.75 -3.79 15.76
N PHE A 139 -14.94 -2.75 15.51
CA PHE A 139 -13.87 -2.79 14.52
C PHE A 139 -12.49 -2.57 15.15
N LEU A 140 -11.46 -3.02 14.43
CA LEU A 140 -10.05 -2.94 14.72
C LEU A 140 -9.35 -2.13 13.62
N SER A 141 -8.50 -1.18 13.99
CA SER A 141 -7.65 -0.38 13.10
C SER A 141 -6.19 -0.61 13.48
N LEU A 142 -5.38 -1.06 12.54
CA LEU A 142 -3.94 -1.29 12.74
C LEU A 142 -3.13 -0.02 12.44
N ASN A 143 -2.10 0.26 13.25
CA ASN A 143 -1.20 1.40 12.99
C ASN A 143 -0.30 1.16 11.77
N GLN A 144 -0.07 -0.10 11.39
CA GLN A 144 0.66 -0.49 10.19
C GLN A 144 -0.25 -1.30 9.28
N GLN A 145 -0.11 -1.08 7.97
CA GLN A 145 -0.80 -1.88 6.96
C GLN A 145 -0.17 -3.27 6.92
N LEU A 146 -1.00 -4.31 6.89
CA LEU A 146 -0.52 -5.68 6.75
C LEU A 146 -0.10 -5.95 5.31
N GLN A 147 0.95 -6.76 5.15
CA GLN A 147 1.36 -7.24 3.84
C GLN A 147 0.32 -8.22 3.26
N PRO A 148 0.23 -8.36 1.92
CA PRO A 148 -0.75 -9.25 1.28
C PRO A 148 -0.70 -10.70 1.79
N ASP A 149 0.49 -11.21 2.13
CA ASP A 149 0.76 -12.56 2.63
C ASP A 149 0.65 -12.72 4.17
N GLU A 150 0.37 -11.64 4.91
CA GLU A 150 0.24 -11.74 6.37
C GLU A 150 -1.15 -12.24 6.81
N VAL A 151 -1.17 -13.06 7.86
CA VAL A 151 -2.40 -13.54 8.51
C VAL A 151 -2.74 -12.63 9.68
N LEU A 152 -4.03 -12.29 9.83
CA LEU A 152 -4.55 -11.57 10.99
C LEU A 152 -5.55 -12.44 11.74
N GLY A 153 -5.21 -12.78 12.99
CA GLY A 153 -6.08 -13.49 13.92
C GLY A 153 -6.40 -12.64 15.15
N VAL A 154 -7.61 -12.76 15.68
CA VAL A 154 -8.03 -12.07 16.91
C VAL A 154 -8.69 -13.01 17.92
N ALA A 155 -8.53 -12.67 19.19
CA ALA A 155 -9.40 -13.14 20.27
C ALA A 155 -9.99 -11.92 20.97
N PHE A 156 -11.28 -11.94 21.26
CA PHE A 156 -11.94 -10.81 21.91
C PHE A 156 -13.03 -11.26 22.89
N GLN A 157 -13.25 -10.42 23.89
CA GLN A 157 -14.27 -10.59 24.92
C GLN A 157 -15.10 -9.31 25.01
N TYR A 158 -16.41 -9.48 25.06
CA TYR A 158 -17.35 -8.37 25.12
C TYR A 158 -18.53 -8.70 26.02
N THR A 159 -19.25 -7.66 26.41
CA THR A 159 -20.51 -7.78 27.12
C THR A 159 -21.67 -7.38 26.21
N TYR A 160 -22.78 -8.08 26.36
CA TYR A 160 -24.05 -7.70 25.76
C TYR A 160 -25.15 -7.93 26.80
N ASN A 161 -25.89 -6.86 27.14
CA ASN A 161 -26.91 -6.87 28.19
C ASN A 161 -26.42 -7.52 29.51
N GLY A 162 -25.19 -7.23 29.93
CA GLY A 162 -24.58 -7.73 31.17
C GLY A 162 -24.02 -9.15 31.14
N ARG A 163 -24.16 -9.89 30.03
CA ARG A 163 -23.55 -11.22 29.85
C ARG A 163 -22.25 -11.11 29.07
N VAL A 164 -21.21 -11.81 29.54
CA VAL A 164 -19.89 -11.88 28.88
C VAL A 164 -19.90 -12.98 27.81
N TYR A 165 -19.34 -12.64 26.65
CA TYR A 165 -19.12 -13.55 25.53
C TYR A 165 -17.66 -13.44 25.09
N GLN A 166 -17.10 -14.54 24.59
CA GLN A 166 -15.71 -14.63 24.13
C GLN A 166 -15.65 -15.38 22.80
N VAL A 167 -14.84 -14.86 21.88
CA VAL A 167 -14.49 -15.50 20.60
C VAL A 167 -12.97 -15.62 20.52
N GLY A 168 -12.49 -16.79 20.14
CA GLY A 168 -11.08 -17.12 20.22
C GLY A 168 -10.62 -17.39 21.65
N GLU A 169 -9.32 -17.51 21.81
CA GLU A 169 -8.66 -17.83 23.07
C GLU A 169 -7.59 -16.78 23.36
N PHE A 170 -7.54 -16.31 24.61
CA PHE A 170 -6.47 -15.44 25.04
C PHE A 170 -5.22 -16.26 25.38
N SER A 171 -4.03 -15.68 25.25
CA SER A 171 -2.78 -16.38 25.60
C SER A 171 -2.74 -16.87 27.05
N GLN A 172 -3.45 -16.19 27.94
CA GLN A 172 -3.58 -16.52 29.36
C GLN A 172 -4.50 -17.73 29.62
N ASP A 173 -5.47 -17.98 28.74
CA ASP A 173 -6.40 -19.12 28.86
C ASP A 173 -5.71 -20.44 28.47
N VAL A 174 -4.68 -20.35 27.61
CA VAL A 174 -3.91 -21.49 27.10
C VAL A 174 -2.41 -21.29 27.42
N PRO A 175 -2.01 -21.47 28.69
CA PRO A 175 -0.62 -21.35 29.08
C PRO A 175 0.24 -22.46 28.44
N PRO A 176 1.55 -22.23 28.26
CA PRO A 176 2.50 -23.28 27.88
C PRO A 176 2.42 -24.47 28.85
N SER A 177 2.80 -25.67 28.39
CA SER A 177 2.87 -26.84 29.29
C SER A 177 3.86 -26.60 30.43
N ALA A 178 3.62 -27.20 31.60
CA ALA A 178 4.44 -27.02 32.79
C ALA A 178 5.92 -27.46 32.63
N SER A 179 6.22 -28.26 31.61
CA SER A 179 7.58 -28.68 31.24
C SER A 179 8.31 -27.69 30.32
N GLY A 180 7.64 -26.64 29.82
CA GLY A 180 8.26 -25.62 28.96
C GLY A 180 8.56 -26.04 27.52
N ASP A 181 8.55 -27.35 27.23
CA ASP A 181 8.99 -27.91 25.95
C ASP A 181 7.96 -27.80 24.80
N THR A 182 6.69 -27.52 25.10
CA THR A 182 5.63 -27.44 24.07
C THR A 182 4.66 -26.27 24.31
N THR A 183 4.62 -25.34 23.36
CA THR A 183 3.58 -24.31 23.28
C THR A 183 2.38 -24.90 22.56
N LYS A 184 1.21 -24.88 23.23
CA LYS A 184 -0.04 -25.31 22.61
C LYS A 184 -0.48 -24.31 21.54
N VAL A 185 -1.01 -24.81 20.43
CA VAL A 185 -1.62 -23.99 19.38
C VAL A 185 -2.81 -23.20 19.96
N LEU A 186 -2.80 -21.88 19.71
CA LEU A 186 -3.88 -20.98 20.11
C LEU A 186 -4.93 -20.87 19.00
N PHE A 187 -6.20 -20.96 19.34
CA PHE A 187 -7.29 -20.82 18.35
C PHE A 187 -7.85 -19.41 18.34
N LEU A 188 -7.86 -18.80 17.16
CA LEU A 188 -8.25 -17.41 16.94
C LEU A 188 -9.34 -17.30 15.89
N LYS A 189 -10.06 -16.18 15.90
CA LYS A 189 -10.91 -15.76 14.79
C LYS A 189 -10.03 -15.19 13.68
N LEU A 190 -10.16 -15.72 12.48
CA LEU A 190 -9.47 -15.21 11.29
C LEU A 190 -10.18 -13.95 10.75
N LEU A 191 -9.42 -12.87 10.56
CA LEU A 191 -9.89 -11.64 9.91
C LEU A 191 -9.25 -11.42 8.54
N LYS A 192 -8.00 -11.88 8.34
CA LYS A 192 -7.29 -11.83 7.06
C LYS A 192 -6.48 -13.11 6.87
N ALA A 193 -6.58 -13.72 5.69
CA ALA A 193 -5.78 -14.86 5.26
C ALA A 193 -4.58 -14.41 4.39
N THR A 194 -3.72 -15.35 4.03
CA THR A 194 -2.56 -15.13 3.13
C THR A 194 -2.96 -14.83 1.68
N SER A 195 -4.23 -15.07 1.32
CA SER A 195 -4.78 -14.85 -0.02
C SER A 195 -6.11 -14.10 0.07
N GLN A 196 -6.24 -13.03 -0.72
CA GLN A 196 -7.49 -12.27 -0.82
C GLN A 196 -8.49 -13.01 -1.73
N ARG A 197 -9.60 -13.47 -1.15
CA ARG A 197 -10.65 -14.21 -1.85
C ARG A 197 -11.99 -13.52 -1.65
N PRO A 198 -12.45 -12.70 -2.61
CA PRO A 198 -13.67 -11.91 -2.45
C PRO A 198 -14.95 -12.72 -2.20
N ASN A 199 -14.95 -14.00 -2.60
CA ASN A 199 -16.06 -14.92 -2.38
C ASN A 199 -16.12 -15.52 -0.97
N LEU A 200 -15.15 -15.25 -0.09
CA LEU A 200 -15.14 -15.74 1.29
C LEU A 200 -15.66 -14.67 2.28
N PRO A 201 -16.43 -15.04 3.32
CA PRO A 201 -16.97 -14.08 4.28
C PRO A 201 -15.93 -13.16 4.95
N ILE A 202 -14.70 -13.63 5.18
CA ILE A 202 -13.64 -12.78 5.77
C ILE A 202 -13.29 -11.57 4.90
N TRP A 203 -13.53 -11.63 3.58
CA TRP A 203 -13.36 -10.47 2.69
C TRP A 203 -14.27 -9.31 3.09
N GLU A 204 -15.48 -9.62 3.54
CA GLU A 204 -16.45 -8.64 3.96
C GLU A 204 -16.13 -8.04 5.34
N LEU A 205 -15.25 -8.67 6.12
CA LEU A 205 -14.78 -8.13 7.40
C LEU A 205 -13.76 -7.00 7.22
N MET A 206 -13.04 -6.97 6.10
CA MET A 206 -12.16 -5.86 5.76
C MET A 206 -13.00 -4.63 5.41
N MET A 207 -12.82 -3.56 6.18
CA MET A 207 -13.52 -2.30 6.02
C MET A 207 -12.96 -1.52 4.83
N LYS A 208 -13.84 -1.12 3.91
CA LYS A 208 -13.52 -0.38 2.67
C LYS A 208 -14.11 1.03 2.67
N ASN A 209 -14.38 1.54 3.87
CA ASN A 209 -15.07 2.79 4.16
C ASN A 209 -14.21 3.73 5.04
N VAL A 210 -12.89 3.46 5.11
CA VAL A 210 -11.94 4.23 5.91
C VAL A 210 -10.87 4.82 4.99
N TYR A 211 -10.65 6.13 5.11
CA TYR A 211 -9.78 6.91 4.24
C TYR A 211 -8.78 7.72 5.04
N SER A 212 -7.53 7.74 4.56
CA SER A 212 -6.49 8.64 5.07
C SER A 212 -6.71 10.04 4.52
N VAL A 213 -6.80 11.04 5.41
CA VAL A 213 -7.02 12.45 5.02
C VAL A 213 -5.88 13.38 5.42
N GLY A 214 -4.74 12.81 5.80
CA GLY A 214 -3.55 13.58 6.18
C GLY A 214 -2.54 12.77 6.97
N PHE A 215 -1.64 13.49 7.63
CA PHE A 215 -0.60 12.92 8.50
C PHE A 215 -0.64 13.57 9.90
N GLY A 216 -0.21 12.81 10.91
CA GLY A 216 -0.21 13.25 12.30
C GLY A 216 -1.59 13.22 12.94
N GLN A 217 -1.81 14.08 13.93
CA GLN A 217 -3.08 14.18 14.64
C GLN A 217 -3.98 15.23 13.99
N LEU A 218 -5.19 14.85 13.57
CA LEU A 218 -6.16 15.80 13.03
C LEU A 218 -6.69 16.75 14.12
N SER A 219 -6.88 18.01 13.74
CA SER A 219 -7.66 18.98 14.49
C SER A 219 -9.09 19.04 13.95
N ARG A 220 -10.08 19.11 14.84
CA ARG A 220 -11.47 19.44 14.48
C ARG A 220 -11.58 20.86 13.94
N ASP A 221 -10.75 21.78 14.41
CA ASP A 221 -10.79 23.17 13.95
C ASP A 221 -10.27 23.30 12.51
N GLY A 222 -11.07 23.96 11.67
CA GLY A 222 -10.78 24.13 10.25
C GLY A 222 -10.83 22.83 9.43
N PHE A 223 -11.36 21.73 9.99
CA PHE A 223 -11.61 20.52 9.23
C PHE A 223 -12.84 20.72 8.33
N ASP A 224 -12.63 20.57 7.02
CA ASP A 224 -13.68 20.63 6.01
C ASP A 224 -13.49 19.47 5.05
N LEU A 225 -14.52 18.64 4.88
CA LEU A 225 -14.48 17.50 3.99
C LEU A 225 -15.81 17.41 3.25
N GLN A 226 -15.72 17.18 1.95
CA GLN A 226 -16.84 17.02 1.04
C GLN A 226 -16.64 15.75 0.24
N VAL A 227 -17.75 15.10 -0.08
CA VAL A 227 -17.78 13.99 -1.03
C VAL A 227 -18.39 14.51 -2.32
N THR A 228 -17.65 14.38 -3.41
CA THR A 228 -18.08 14.82 -4.74
C THR A 228 -18.18 13.65 -5.71
N TYR A 229 -18.99 13.81 -6.73
CA TYR A 229 -19.11 12.91 -7.87
C TYR A 229 -18.62 13.64 -9.13
N GLU A 230 -17.65 13.06 -9.82
CA GLU A 230 -17.17 13.54 -11.11
C GLU A 230 -18.16 13.16 -12.21
N GLU A 231 -18.94 14.13 -12.68
CA GLU A 231 -19.83 13.92 -13.81
C GLU A 231 -19.08 14.18 -15.13
N PRO A 232 -19.08 13.24 -16.09
CA PRO A 232 -18.39 13.41 -17.37
C PRO A 232 -18.75 14.72 -18.05
N SER A 233 -17.72 15.47 -18.43
CA SER A 233 -17.85 16.77 -19.09
C SER A 233 -18.52 17.88 -18.27
N LYS A 234 -18.93 17.62 -17.01
CA LYS A 234 -19.55 18.62 -16.12
C LYS A 234 -18.77 18.87 -14.82
N GLY A 235 -17.68 18.14 -14.60
CA GLY A 235 -16.78 18.32 -13.47
C GLY A 235 -17.32 17.75 -12.15
N ASP A 236 -16.65 18.09 -11.06
CA ASP A 236 -16.96 17.57 -9.72
C ASP A 236 -18.19 18.28 -9.13
N LYS A 237 -19.18 17.50 -8.71
CA LYS A 237 -20.42 17.98 -8.08
C LYS A 237 -20.61 17.41 -6.68
N ARG A 238 -21.25 18.16 -5.79
CA ARG A 238 -21.55 17.71 -4.41
C ARG A 238 -22.78 16.80 -4.31
N TYR A 239 -23.53 16.63 -5.38
CA TYR A 239 -24.76 15.84 -5.46
C TYR A 239 -24.69 14.90 -6.66
N LEU A 240 -25.49 13.83 -6.64
CA LEU A 240 -25.58 12.87 -7.74
C LEU A 240 -26.35 13.48 -8.94
N PRO A 241 -26.14 12.99 -10.18
CA PRO A 241 -26.85 13.51 -11.36
C PRO A 241 -28.37 13.32 -11.29
N ASP A 242 -29.13 14.41 -11.40
CA ASP A 242 -30.58 14.46 -11.14
C ASP A 242 -31.47 13.59 -12.05
N THR A 243 -30.97 13.17 -13.22
CA THR A 243 -31.81 12.50 -14.24
C THR A 243 -32.30 11.12 -13.83
N ASP A 244 -31.53 10.42 -12.98
CA ASP A 244 -31.69 8.99 -12.71
C ASP A 244 -31.91 8.68 -11.22
N ILE A 245 -32.00 9.71 -10.36
CA ILE A 245 -32.26 9.61 -8.91
C ILE A 245 -33.71 9.93 -8.57
N LYS A 246 -34.22 9.31 -7.50
CA LYS A 246 -35.58 9.57 -7.00
C LYS A 246 -35.75 11.04 -6.61
N THR A 247 -36.95 11.58 -6.85
CA THR A 247 -37.25 13.00 -6.70
C THR A 247 -36.96 13.53 -5.29
N GLU A 248 -37.15 12.72 -4.25
CA GLU A 248 -36.88 13.10 -2.86
C GLU A 248 -35.39 13.30 -2.53
N TYR A 249 -34.46 12.81 -3.36
CA TYR A 249 -33.01 12.92 -3.14
C TYR A 249 -32.29 13.86 -4.12
N GLN A 250 -33.01 14.42 -5.11
CA GLN A 250 -32.45 15.36 -6.08
C GLN A 250 -31.83 16.59 -5.40
N GLY A 251 -30.66 17.03 -5.85
CA GLY A 251 -29.90 18.12 -5.25
C GLY A 251 -29.39 17.91 -3.81
N THR A 252 -29.60 16.72 -3.21
CA THR A 252 -29.11 16.42 -1.86
C THR A 252 -27.59 16.20 -1.86
N PRO A 253 -26.82 16.85 -0.97
CA PRO A 253 -25.38 16.60 -0.88
C PRO A 253 -25.07 15.12 -0.60
N ILE A 254 -24.08 14.56 -1.30
CA ILE A 254 -23.65 13.16 -1.12
C ILE A 254 -23.22 12.92 0.33
N LEU A 255 -22.60 13.91 0.95
CA LEU A 255 -22.21 13.88 2.36
C LEU A 255 -23.39 13.51 3.29
N GLN A 256 -24.57 14.07 3.03
CA GLN A 256 -25.80 13.75 3.75
C GLN A 256 -26.32 12.35 3.39
N LEU A 257 -26.27 11.98 2.10
CA LEU A 257 -26.73 10.66 1.62
C LEU A 257 -25.95 9.49 2.23
N VAL A 258 -24.67 9.69 2.55
CA VAL A 258 -23.80 8.70 3.22
C VAL A 258 -23.72 8.86 4.73
N ASN A 259 -24.64 9.63 5.33
CA ASN A 259 -24.78 9.88 6.76
C ASN A 259 -23.59 10.60 7.44
N LEU A 260 -22.79 11.35 6.69
CA LEU A 260 -21.67 12.15 7.20
C LEU A 260 -22.02 13.61 7.51
N ASP A 261 -23.24 14.06 7.18
CA ASP A 261 -23.78 15.38 7.51
C ASP A 261 -25.21 15.22 8.00
N ARG A 262 -25.35 15.16 9.32
CA ARG A 262 -26.62 14.99 10.02
C ARG A 262 -26.71 15.90 11.24
N LEU A 263 -25.58 16.45 11.66
CA LEU A 263 -25.47 17.25 12.86
C LEU A 263 -25.02 18.66 12.51
N ASN A 264 -25.36 19.62 13.36
CA ASN A 264 -24.79 20.96 13.30
C ASN A 264 -23.51 21.04 14.16
N ASN A 265 -22.90 22.22 14.22
CA ASN A 265 -21.69 22.46 15.03
C ASN A 265 -21.87 22.21 16.56
N GLN A 266 -23.11 22.18 17.05
CA GLN A 266 -23.46 21.82 18.44
C GLN A 266 -23.73 20.32 18.63
N ASN A 267 -23.61 19.52 17.58
CA ASN A 267 -23.99 18.11 17.49
C ASN A 267 -25.51 17.84 17.64
N ASP A 268 -26.36 18.84 17.39
CA ASP A 268 -27.82 18.65 17.30
C ASP A 268 -28.18 18.04 15.94
N PRO A 269 -29.26 17.23 15.82
CA PRO A 269 -29.63 16.50 14.60
C PRO A 269 -30.24 17.41 13.52
N LEU A 270 -29.44 18.34 13.01
CA LEU A 270 -29.76 19.25 11.93
C LEU A 270 -28.57 19.32 10.95
N PRO A 271 -28.69 18.77 9.73
CA PRO A 271 -27.65 18.86 8.71
C PRO A 271 -27.29 20.32 8.40
N ASP A 272 -26.00 20.64 8.28
CA ASP A 272 -25.52 22.00 8.00
C ASP A 272 -24.61 22.10 6.76
N GLY A 273 -24.49 21.01 6.00
CA GLY A 273 -23.65 20.94 4.80
C GLY A 273 -22.18 20.65 5.08
N LYS A 274 -21.81 20.39 6.34
CA LYS A 274 -20.44 20.09 6.76
C LYS A 274 -20.33 18.68 7.32
N PHE A 275 -19.09 18.22 7.36
CA PHE A 275 -18.77 16.90 7.88
C PHE A 275 -18.96 16.84 9.40
N ASP A 276 -19.68 15.82 9.86
CA ASP A 276 -19.89 15.51 11.27
C ASP A 276 -18.60 14.95 11.89
N TYR A 277 -17.78 15.79 12.51
CA TYR A 277 -16.55 15.38 13.19
C TYR A 277 -16.84 14.74 14.56
N LEU A 278 -16.95 13.41 14.58
CA LEU A 278 -17.20 12.60 15.78
C LEU A 278 -16.04 11.65 16.03
N GLU A 279 -15.25 11.96 17.05
CA GLU A 279 -14.10 11.15 17.44
C GLU A 279 -14.52 9.71 17.73
N ASN A 280 -13.70 8.76 17.29
CA ASN A 280 -13.90 7.31 17.38
C ASN A 280 -14.99 6.72 16.47
N TYR A 281 -15.78 7.54 15.76
CA TYR A 281 -16.87 7.08 14.90
C TYR A 281 -16.70 7.48 13.44
N THR A 282 -16.62 8.77 13.17
CA THR A 282 -16.39 9.31 11.82
C THR A 282 -14.94 9.75 11.62
N VAL A 283 -14.17 9.93 12.71
CA VAL A 283 -12.75 10.28 12.67
C VAL A 283 -11.96 9.49 13.70
N ILE A 284 -10.75 9.03 13.32
CA ILE A 284 -9.70 8.61 14.26
C ILE A 284 -8.59 9.68 14.18
N SER A 285 -8.66 10.68 15.07
CA SER A 285 -7.78 11.85 14.98
C SER A 285 -6.29 11.51 15.05
N PRO A 286 -5.82 10.65 15.98
CA PRO A 286 -4.40 10.32 16.07
C PRO A 286 -3.82 9.64 14.83
N GLN A 287 -4.67 9.00 14.03
CA GLN A 287 -4.27 8.29 12.81
C GLN A 287 -4.59 9.10 11.54
N SER A 288 -5.14 10.32 11.64
CA SER A 288 -5.62 11.09 10.50
C SER A 288 -6.57 10.34 9.55
N ARG A 289 -7.52 9.59 10.11
CA ARG A 289 -8.46 8.77 9.32
C ARG A 289 -9.89 9.26 9.46
N VAL A 290 -10.62 9.20 8.36
CA VAL A 290 -12.07 9.39 8.28
C VAL A 290 -12.73 8.06 8.02
N ILE A 291 -13.84 7.81 8.72
CA ILE A 291 -14.65 6.60 8.61
C ILE A 291 -16.06 7.01 8.16
N PHE A 292 -16.55 6.39 7.11
CA PHE A 292 -17.94 6.58 6.70
C PHE A 292 -18.84 5.72 7.61
N PRO A 293 -19.96 6.26 8.12
CA PRO A 293 -20.87 5.55 9.04
C PRO A 293 -21.76 4.51 8.35
N VAL A 294 -21.32 4.03 7.19
CA VAL A 294 -21.89 2.96 6.38
C VAL A 294 -20.72 2.15 5.76
N LEU A 295 -20.91 0.85 5.52
CA LEU A 295 -19.84 -0.04 5.05
C LEU A 295 -19.52 0.11 3.56
N GLU A 296 -20.53 0.38 2.74
CA GLU A 296 -20.41 0.50 1.29
C GLU A 296 -20.90 1.88 0.80
N PRO A 297 -20.26 3.00 1.22
CA PRO A 297 -20.75 4.37 0.95
C PRO A 297 -20.89 4.71 -0.54
N PHE A 298 -20.16 4.02 -1.42
CA PHE A 298 -20.22 4.20 -2.87
C PHE A 298 -20.85 3.00 -3.60
N GLY A 299 -21.39 2.05 -2.84
CA GLY A 299 -22.00 0.80 -3.31
C GLY A 299 -23.41 0.64 -2.75
N LYS A 300 -23.70 -0.51 -2.13
CA LYS A 300 -25.07 -0.86 -1.70
C LYS A 300 -25.71 0.15 -0.76
N ASP A 301 -24.93 0.84 0.07
CA ASP A 301 -25.48 1.80 1.03
C ASP A 301 -25.96 3.11 0.38
N LEU A 302 -25.65 3.35 -0.88
CA LEU A 302 -26.16 4.48 -1.66
C LEU A 302 -27.23 4.05 -2.68
N GLU A 303 -27.52 2.75 -2.83
CA GLU A 303 -28.48 2.22 -3.81
C GLU A 303 -29.91 2.74 -3.61
N TYR A 304 -30.29 3.03 -2.36
CA TYR A 304 -31.64 3.48 -2.01
C TYR A 304 -32.06 4.79 -2.69
N VAL A 305 -31.11 5.61 -3.17
CA VAL A 305 -31.40 6.89 -3.85
C VAL A 305 -31.87 6.69 -5.29
N TYR A 306 -31.63 5.51 -5.87
CA TYR A 306 -32.02 5.15 -7.23
C TYR A 306 -33.36 4.41 -7.24
N PRO A 307 -34.15 4.52 -8.33
CA PRO A 307 -35.44 3.82 -8.47
C PRO A 307 -35.28 2.30 -8.52
N ASP A 308 -34.20 1.80 -9.12
CA ASP A 308 -33.92 0.38 -9.32
C ASP A 308 -32.41 0.11 -9.41
N SER A 309 -32.02 -1.15 -9.20
CA SER A 309 -30.62 -1.60 -9.22
C SER A 309 -29.93 -1.47 -10.59
N ILE A 310 -30.69 -1.53 -11.70
CA ILE A 310 -30.11 -1.40 -13.05
C ILE A 310 -29.65 0.05 -13.25
N THR A 311 -30.50 1.01 -12.88
CA THR A 311 -30.16 2.43 -12.89
C THR A 311 -29.00 2.71 -11.94
N ALA A 312 -29.02 2.16 -10.73
CA ALA A 312 -27.95 2.34 -9.74
C ALA A 312 -26.58 1.84 -10.26
N SER A 313 -26.56 0.69 -10.94
CA SER A 313 -25.32 0.07 -11.44
C SER A 313 -24.53 0.91 -12.45
N LYS A 314 -25.15 1.92 -13.07
CA LYS A 314 -24.48 2.89 -13.95
C LYS A 314 -23.57 3.88 -13.19
N TYR A 315 -23.86 4.11 -11.91
CA TYR A 315 -23.23 5.15 -11.10
C TYR A 315 -22.46 4.61 -9.89
N LEU A 316 -22.97 3.54 -9.27
CA LEU A 316 -22.42 2.96 -8.05
C LEU A 316 -21.25 2.03 -8.32
N PHE A 317 -20.25 2.07 -7.44
CA PHE A 317 -18.98 1.38 -7.61
C PHE A 317 -18.98 0.03 -6.89
N TYR A 318 -19.89 -0.88 -7.26
CA TYR A 318 -19.96 -2.23 -6.66
C TYR A 318 -18.65 -3.03 -6.74
N PRO A 319 -17.89 -3.02 -7.87
CA PRO A 319 -16.61 -3.72 -7.96
C PRO A 319 -15.61 -3.35 -6.86
N LEU A 320 -15.68 -2.14 -6.29
CA LEU A 320 -14.84 -1.71 -5.17
C LEU A 320 -14.97 -2.64 -3.94
N TYR A 321 -16.17 -3.17 -3.72
CA TYR A 321 -16.49 -3.99 -2.55
C TYR A 321 -16.47 -5.49 -2.86
N ASP A 322 -16.79 -5.86 -4.10
CA ASP A 322 -16.94 -7.26 -4.53
C ASP A 322 -15.68 -7.86 -5.19
N THR A 323 -14.66 -7.03 -5.50
CA THR A 323 -13.38 -7.46 -6.12
C THR A 323 -12.18 -6.86 -5.41
N ILE A 324 -10.98 -7.38 -5.67
CA ILE A 324 -9.74 -6.80 -5.13
C ILE A 324 -9.51 -5.38 -5.69
N LYS A 325 -8.78 -4.56 -4.93
CA LYS A 325 -8.56 -3.14 -5.26
C LYS A 325 -7.98 -2.96 -6.67
N ALA A 326 -6.99 -3.77 -7.06
CA ALA A 326 -6.38 -3.72 -8.39
C ALA A 326 -7.38 -3.91 -9.54
N ILE A 327 -8.31 -4.87 -9.41
CA ILE A 327 -9.36 -5.12 -10.41
C ILE A 327 -10.37 -3.96 -10.40
N ALA A 328 -10.77 -3.48 -9.22
CA ALA A 328 -11.73 -2.40 -9.10
C ALA A 328 -11.25 -1.09 -9.76
N SER A 329 -9.96 -0.74 -9.63
CA SER A 329 -9.39 0.47 -10.23
C SER A 329 -9.46 0.49 -11.77
N ASN A 330 -9.58 -0.66 -12.43
CA ASN A 330 -9.79 -0.74 -13.88
C ASN A 330 -11.19 -0.27 -14.33
N PHE A 331 -12.15 -0.13 -13.41
CA PHE A 331 -13.49 0.39 -13.70
C PHE A 331 -13.54 1.93 -13.59
N ALA A 332 -12.76 2.61 -14.44
CA ALA A 332 -12.66 4.08 -14.46
C ALA A 332 -14.02 4.78 -14.70
N ASN A 333 -14.99 4.09 -15.32
CA ASN A 333 -16.34 4.60 -15.51
C ASN A 333 -17.16 4.69 -14.21
N LEU A 334 -16.82 3.89 -13.18
CA LEU A 334 -17.49 3.88 -11.88
C LEU A 334 -16.67 4.58 -10.78
N ASN A 335 -15.34 4.64 -10.92
CA ASN A 335 -14.47 5.34 -9.97
C ASN A 335 -14.55 6.87 -10.12
N ARG A 336 -15.70 7.43 -9.74
CA ARG A 336 -16.01 8.87 -9.91
C ARG A 336 -16.31 9.59 -8.61
N PHE A 337 -16.37 8.87 -7.50
CA PHE A 337 -16.51 9.48 -6.18
C PHE A 337 -15.14 9.95 -5.67
N LYS A 338 -15.06 11.23 -5.33
CA LYS A 338 -13.87 11.88 -4.79
C LYS A 338 -14.15 12.40 -3.39
N ILE A 339 -13.15 12.30 -2.53
CA ILE A 339 -13.16 12.89 -1.20
C ILE A 339 -12.23 14.09 -1.28
N VAL A 340 -12.79 15.29 -1.10
CA VAL A 340 -12.05 16.54 -1.22
C VAL A 340 -12.22 17.35 0.05
N GLY A 341 -11.15 17.95 0.54
CA GLY A 341 -11.22 18.65 1.82
C GLY A 341 -9.93 19.34 2.21
N ARG A 342 -9.97 19.94 3.39
CA ARG A 342 -8.86 20.59 4.06
C ARG A 342 -8.83 20.11 5.50
N SER A 343 -7.65 19.76 5.97
CA SER A 343 -7.41 19.37 7.35
C SER A 343 -6.23 20.15 7.91
N LYS A 344 -6.23 20.38 9.22
CA LYS A 344 -5.07 20.90 9.95
C LYS A 344 -4.54 19.82 10.88
N SER A 345 -3.21 19.71 10.94
CA SER A 345 -2.55 18.91 11.98
C SER A 345 -2.54 19.71 13.29
N ALA A 346 -2.73 19.03 14.42
CA ALA A 346 -2.76 19.65 15.75
C ALA A 346 -1.36 20.12 16.24
N VAL A 347 -0.30 19.88 15.47
CA VAL A 347 1.07 20.31 15.80
C VAL A 347 1.18 21.85 15.71
N SER A 348 1.92 22.42 16.67
CA SER A 348 2.06 23.85 17.02
C SER A 348 2.17 24.82 15.84
N GLY A 349 1.76 26.08 16.04
CA GLY A 349 1.54 27.14 15.04
C GLY A 349 2.72 27.65 14.21
N ASP A 350 3.65 26.76 13.89
CA ASP A 350 4.78 26.96 13.00
C ASP A 350 4.50 26.20 11.69
N TYR A 351 4.55 26.91 10.57
CA TYR A 351 4.52 26.35 9.23
C TYR A 351 5.90 25.77 8.89
N GLN A 352 5.98 24.47 8.61
CA GLN A 352 7.22 23.83 8.18
C GLN A 352 7.43 24.06 6.66
N LEU A 353 8.47 24.79 6.32
CA LEU A 353 8.87 25.16 4.96
C LEU A 353 10.02 24.26 4.41
N GLY A 354 10.71 23.54 5.28
CA GLY A 354 11.82 22.65 4.91
C GLY A 354 13.21 23.28 5.12
N PHE A 355 14.26 22.48 5.09
CA PHE A 355 15.60 22.91 5.54
C PHE A 355 16.35 23.78 4.51
N ASN A 356 17.28 24.62 4.99
CA ASN A 356 18.19 25.44 4.17
C ASN A 356 17.52 26.48 3.26
N ILE A 357 16.57 27.23 3.82
CA ILE A 357 15.90 28.32 3.10
C ILE A 357 16.84 29.52 3.00
N PRO A 358 17.10 30.07 1.79
CA PRO A 358 17.87 31.29 1.64
C PRO A 358 17.21 32.46 2.37
N ARG A 359 18.00 33.20 3.15
CA ARG A 359 17.52 34.39 3.88
C ARG A 359 16.96 35.43 2.90
N GLY A 360 15.77 35.96 3.18
CA GLY A 360 15.09 36.96 2.34
C GLY A 360 14.36 36.40 1.11
N SER A 361 14.38 35.08 0.88
CA SER A 361 13.59 34.46 -0.20
C SER A 361 12.10 34.27 0.17
N VAL A 362 11.77 34.38 1.46
CA VAL A 362 10.43 34.10 1.96
C VAL A 362 9.56 35.33 1.84
N THR A 363 8.51 35.21 1.04
CA THR A 363 7.46 36.22 0.91
C THR A 363 6.16 35.63 1.46
N VAL A 364 5.62 36.27 2.50
CA VAL A 364 4.36 35.85 3.13
C VAL A 364 3.27 36.85 2.78
N THR A 365 2.12 36.35 2.33
CA THR A 365 0.94 37.19 2.09
C THR A 365 -0.26 36.65 2.85
N ALA A 366 -1.10 37.55 3.38
CA ALA A 366 -2.39 37.20 3.97
C ALA A 366 -3.46 38.20 3.51
N GLY A 367 -4.58 37.71 2.98
CA GLY A 367 -5.66 38.57 2.47
C GLY A 367 -5.22 39.54 1.35
N GLY A 368 -4.17 39.19 0.60
CA GLY A 368 -3.59 40.04 -0.46
C GLY A 368 -2.58 41.08 0.03
N GLN A 369 -2.36 41.22 1.33
CA GLN A 369 -1.31 42.06 1.90
C GLN A 369 -0.02 41.25 2.11
N VAL A 370 1.12 41.78 1.67
CA VAL A 370 2.44 41.24 2.01
C VAL A 370 2.74 41.55 3.47
N LEU A 371 3.04 40.52 4.25
CA LEU A 371 3.37 40.60 5.67
C LEU A 371 4.84 40.96 5.88
N GLN A 372 5.16 41.54 7.03
CA GLN A 372 6.54 41.94 7.36
C GLN A 372 7.22 40.95 8.31
N GLU A 373 8.39 40.45 7.91
CA GLU A 373 9.24 39.61 8.76
C GLU A 373 9.69 40.37 10.02
N GLY A 374 9.64 39.69 11.17
CA GLY A 374 9.97 40.24 12.49
C GLY A 374 8.87 41.08 13.13
N ILE A 375 7.77 41.36 12.42
CA ILE A 375 6.61 42.08 12.95
C ILE A 375 5.37 41.19 12.88
N ASP A 376 5.03 40.74 11.67
CA ASP A 376 3.82 39.95 11.42
C ASP A 376 4.07 38.44 11.47
N TYR A 377 5.31 38.02 11.22
CA TYR A 377 5.77 36.64 11.33
C TYR A 377 7.27 36.57 11.66
N GLU A 378 7.72 35.45 12.22
CA GLU A 378 9.13 35.13 12.46
C GLU A 378 9.51 33.87 11.67
N ILE A 379 10.75 33.80 11.18
CA ILE A 379 11.27 32.65 10.44
C ILE A 379 12.52 32.12 11.13
N ASN A 380 12.56 30.82 11.33
CA ASN A 380 13.78 30.08 11.61
C ASN A 380 14.31 29.48 10.30
N TYR A 381 15.28 30.13 9.68
CA TYR A 381 15.87 29.70 8.41
C TYR A 381 16.66 28.38 8.51
N ASP A 382 17.17 28.05 9.70
CA ASP A 382 17.97 26.85 9.93
C ASP A 382 17.08 25.60 10.05
N LEU A 383 16.00 25.71 10.84
CA LEU A 383 15.00 24.66 11.02
C LEU A 383 13.94 24.65 9.90
N GLY A 384 13.86 25.73 9.13
CA GLY A 384 12.88 25.84 8.06
C GLY A 384 11.46 26.01 8.56
N SER A 385 11.26 26.74 9.66
CA SER A 385 9.93 26.95 10.25
C SER A 385 9.54 28.42 10.25
N LEU A 386 8.26 28.70 10.01
CA LEU A 386 7.70 30.05 10.01
C LEU A 386 6.55 30.16 10.98
N ARG A 387 6.59 31.16 11.87
CA ARG A 387 5.54 31.41 12.84
C ARG A 387 4.89 32.75 12.59
N VAL A 388 3.58 32.79 12.39
CA VAL A 388 2.84 34.06 12.31
C VAL A 388 2.69 34.62 13.72
N THR A 389 3.11 35.87 13.94
CA THR A 389 3.06 36.55 15.25
C THR A 389 1.86 37.51 15.34
N ASN A 390 1.35 38.01 14.20
CA ASN A 390 0.23 38.94 14.16
C ASN A 390 -1.09 38.26 14.56
N GLN A 391 -1.57 38.58 15.77
CA GLN A 391 -2.80 38.02 16.33
C GLN A 391 -4.07 38.41 15.56
N ALA A 392 -4.09 39.54 14.87
CA ALA A 392 -5.25 39.93 14.07
C ALA A 392 -5.43 38.99 12.87
N ILE A 393 -4.33 38.55 12.24
CA ILE A 393 -4.35 37.60 11.13
C ILE A 393 -4.78 36.21 11.61
N ILE A 394 -4.23 35.77 12.75
CA ILE A 394 -4.57 34.48 13.38
C ILE A 394 -6.06 34.44 13.74
N ASN A 395 -6.55 35.44 14.48
CA ASN A 395 -7.93 35.48 14.95
C ASN A 395 -8.95 35.68 13.82
N ALA A 396 -8.57 36.36 12.74
CA ALA A 396 -9.41 36.53 11.56
C ALA A 396 -9.46 35.26 10.68
N GLY A 397 -8.60 34.26 10.93
CA GLY A 397 -8.56 33.02 10.16
C GLY A 397 -8.19 33.23 8.69
N LEU A 398 -7.44 34.30 8.37
CA LEU A 398 -7.07 34.61 6.99
C LEU A 398 -6.10 33.56 6.45
N PRO A 399 -6.28 33.09 5.20
CA PRO A 399 -5.33 32.17 4.58
C PRO A 399 -3.99 32.87 4.38
N VAL A 400 -2.92 32.23 4.85
CA VAL A 400 -1.54 32.69 4.72
C VAL A 400 -0.88 31.92 3.58
N GLN A 401 -0.41 32.63 2.56
CA GLN A 401 0.35 32.06 1.45
C GLN A 401 1.83 32.39 1.65
N ILE A 402 2.68 31.37 1.59
CA ILE A 402 4.12 31.48 1.82
C ILE A 402 4.83 31.05 0.54
N GLY A 403 5.45 31.99 -0.16
CA GLY A 403 6.39 31.71 -1.25
C GLY A 403 7.80 31.74 -0.71
N TYR A 404 8.63 30.76 -1.08
CA TYR A 404 10.03 30.71 -0.66
C TYR A 404 10.87 29.96 -1.69
N GLU A 405 12.17 30.24 -1.71
CA GLU A 405 13.13 29.47 -2.48
C GLU A 405 13.69 28.34 -1.61
N ASN A 406 13.97 27.19 -2.22
CA ASN A 406 14.59 26.07 -1.53
C ASN A 406 15.85 25.63 -2.30
N ASN A 407 16.99 25.58 -1.60
CA ASN A 407 18.28 25.16 -2.16
C ASN A 407 18.48 23.63 -2.12
N ALA A 408 17.42 22.85 -1.92
CA ALA A 408 17.48 21.38 -1.92
C ALA A 408 18.12 20.85 -3.22
N THR A 409 19.24 20.13 -3.05
CA THR A 409 20.29 19.92 -4.07
C THR A 409 20.12 18.64 -4.90
N PHE A 410 18.97 17.97 -4.88
CA PHE A 410 18.81 16.66 -5.52
C PHE A 410 18.00 16.76 -6.83
N GLY A 411 18.62 16.39 -7.96
CA GLY A 411 17.95 16.17 -9.24
C GLY A 411 17.76 17.38 -10.18
N LEU A 412 18.51 18.47 -10.00
CA LEU A 412 18.24 19.71 -10.75
C LEU A 412 18.59 19.63 -12.23
N GLN A 413 17.58 19.73 -13.10
CA GLN A 413 17.73 20.20 -14.47
C GLN A 413 18.47 21.55 -14.46
N GLN A 414 19.44 21.74 -15.37
CA GLN A 414 20.24 22.96 -15.38
C GLN A 414 19.35 24.16 -15.75
N LYS A 415 19.21 25.11 -14.81
CA LYS A 415 18.46 26.36 -15.03
C LYS A 415 19.41 27.52 -15.28
N ASN A 416 19.15 28.29 -16.33
CA ASN A 416 19.86 29.52 -16.66
C ASN A 416 18.91 30.71 -16.52
N PHE A 417 19.23 31.63 -15.61
CA PHE A 417 18.48 32.86 -15.38
C PHE A 417 19.32 34.07 -15.80
N LEU A 418 18.82 34.84 -16.76
CA LEU A 418 19.40 36.11 -17.19
C LEU A 418 18.40 37.23 -16.89
N GLY A 419 18.76 38.12 -15.97
CA GLY A 419 17.98 39.30 -15.64
C GLY A 419 18.72 40.59 -16.01
N LEU A 420 18.01 41.54 -16.59
CA LEU A 420 18.43 42.92 -16.79
C LEU A 420 17.38 43.83 -16.15
N ARG A 421 17.82 44.75 -15.29
CA ARG A 421 16.95 45.77 -14.69
C ARG A 421 17.56 47.15 -14.95
N LEU A 422 16.72 48.10 -15.35
CA LEU A 422 17.06 49.49 -15.59
C LEU A 422 16.19 50.35 -14.68
N ASP A 423 16.81 51.04 -13.73
CA ASP A 423 16.13 51.96 -12.83
C ASP A 423 16.51 53.40 -13.19
N TYR A 424 15.49 54.23 -13.42
CA TYR A 424 15.63 55.64 -13.73
C TYR A 424 14.96 56.51 -12.66
N LEU A 425 15.79 57.24 -11.91
CA LEU A 425 15.36 58.20 -10.90
C LEU A 425 14.90 59.50 -11.58
N TYR A 426 13.63 59.56 -11.98
CA TYR A 426 13.06 60.75 -12.62
C TYR A 426 13.05 61.97 -11.68
N SER A 427 12.80 61.76 -10.39
CA SER A 427 12.91 62.80 -9.36
C SER A 427 13.27 62.19 -8.00
N LYS A 428 13.48 63.03 -6.98
CA LYS A 428 13.67 62.56 -5.58
C LYS A 428 12.49 61.73 -5.05
N ASN A 429 11.34 61.82 -5.72
CA ASN A 429 10.07 61.27 -5.28
C ASN A 429 9.47 60.28 -6.29
N LEU A 430 10.07 60.08 -7.47
CA LEU A 430 9.56 59.21 -8.54
C LEU A 430 10.70 58.41 -9.16
N THR A 431 10.57 57.10 -9.13
CA THR A 431 11.46 56.13 -9.79
C THR A 431 10.67 55.37 -10.85
N LEU A 432 11.27 55.15 -12.01
CA LEU A 432 10.73 54.32 -13.08
C LEU A 432 11.67 53.13 -13.30
N GLY A 433 11.14 51.92 -13.27
CA GLY A 433 11.85 50.68 -13.50
C GLY A 433 11.43 50.01 -14.81
N ALA A 434 12.38 49.38 -15.47
CA ALA A 434 12.13 48.44 -16.56
C ALA A 434 12.96 47.19 -16.33
N SER A 435 12.34 46.02 -16.49
CA SER A 435 13.01 44.73 -16.30
C SER A 435 12.83 43.83 -17.52
N MET A 436 13.85 43.04 -17.82
CA MET A 436 13.79 41.94 -18.77
C MET A 436 14.44 40.74 -18.12
N VAL A 437 13.69 39.66 -18.01
CA VAL A 437 14.14 38.41 -17.42
C VAL A 437 13.96 37.30 -18.43
N ARG A 438 14.93 36.38 -18.48
CA ARG A 438 14.85 35.16 -19.27
C ARG A 438 15.28 33.99 -18.42
N LEU A 439 14.37 33.04 -18.24
CA LEU A 439 14.61 31.77 -17.55
C LEU A 439 14.54 30.65 -18.58
N GLY A 440 15.59 29.84 -18.67
CA GLY A 440 15.63 28.66 -19.54
C GLY A 440 16.11 27.44 -18.78
N GLU A 441 15.40 26.34 -18.93
CA GLU A 441 15.75 25.04 -18.38
C GLU A 441 16.31 24.15 -19.48
N ARG A 442 17.35 23.38 -19.15
CA ARG A 442 17.92 22.37 -20.04
C ARG A 442 17.59 20.99 -19.47
N PRO A 443 16.82 20.17 -20.21
CA PRO A 443 16.48 18.83 -19.76
C PRO A 443 17.70 17.91 -19.86
N PHE A 444 17.72 16.85 -19.06
CA PHE A 444 18.76 15.82 -19.13
C PHE A 444 18.55 14.88 -20.34
N PHE A 445 17.28 14.62 -20.67
CA PHE A 445 16.86 13.76 -21.77
C PHE A 445 16.04 14.56 -22.78
N THR A 446 16.02 14.14 -24.04
CA THR A 446 15.24 14.81 -25.08
C THR A 446 13.77 14.37 -25.10
N LYS A 447 13.48 13.18 -24.56
CA LYS A 447 12.12 12.75 -24.21
C LYS A 447 11.79 13.27 -22.83
N GLN A 448 10.72 14.05 -22.71
CA GLN A 448 10.25 14.60 -21.44
C GLN A 448 8.78 14.21 -21.27
N THR A 449 8.44 13.75 -20.07
CA THR A 449 7.08 13.39 -19.70
C THR A 449 6.26 14.63 -19.38
N TYR A 450 4.94 14.50 -19.52
CA TYR A 450 4.01 15.58 -19.20
C TYR A 450 4.17 16.05 -17.75
N GLY A 451 4.37 17.36 -17.56
CA GLY A 451 4.60 17.97 -16.26
C GLY A 451 6.07 18.17 -15.89
N GLU A 452 7.00 17.55 -16.62
CA GLU A 452 8.45 17.78 -16.51
C GLU A 452 9.00 18.65 -17.67
N ASP A 453 8.09 19.32 -18.40
CA ASP A 453 8.41 20.07 -19.60
C ASP A 453 9.34 21.25 -19.32
N PRO A 454 10.55 21.29 -19.93
CA PRO A 454 11.53 22.34 -19.65
C PRO A 454 11.07 23.68 -20.22
N ILE A 455 11.00 24.70 -19.35
CA ILE A 455 10.53 26.02 -19.75
C ILE A 455 11.64 26.89 -20.35
N ARG A 456 11.23 27.83 -21.22
CA ARG A 456 12.11 28.89 -21.74
C ARG A 456 11.37 30.21 -21.84
N ASN A 457 11.01 30.74 -20.68
CA ASN A 457 10.17 31.92 -20.56
C ASN A 457 10.99 33.22 -20.62
N ARG A 458 10.40 34.26 -21.22
CA ARG A 458 10.90 35.63 -21.18
C ARG A 458 9.86 36.53 -20.56
N MET A 459 10.25 37.36 -19.62
CA MET A 459 9.37 38.32 -18.96
C MET A 459 9.91 39.72 -19.18
N TYR A 460 9.02 40.66 -19.47
CA TYR A 460 9.32 42.08 -19.61
C TYR A 460 8.46 42.84 -18.61
N GLY A 461 9.06 43.60 -17.71
CA GLY A 461 8.36 44.37 -16.68
C GLY A 461 8.60 45.87 -16.82
N LEU A 462 7.61 46.65 -16.43
CA LEU A 462 7.70 48.09 -16.23
C LEU A 462 7.09 48.41 -14.86
N ASP A 463 7.80 49.16 -14.04
CA ASP A 463 7.35 49.55 -12.71
C ASP A 463 7.56 51.04 -12.45
N PHE A 464 6.77 51.61 -11.54
CA PHE A 464 7.01 52.94 -10.99
C PHE A 464 6.79 52.95 -9.49
N ASP A 465 7.61 53.73 -8.80
CA ASP A 465 7.49 54.00 -7.37
C ASP A 465 7.47 55.51 -7.13
N TYR A 466 6.41 55.99 -6.49
CA TYR A 466 6.22 57.38 -6.13
C TYR A 466 6.03 57.51 -4.63
N ARG A 467 6.85 58.33 -3.97
CA ARG A 467 6.70 58.66 -2.55
C ARG A 467 6.90 60.16 -2.32
N ASN A 468 5.94 60.79 -1.66
CA ASN A 468 6.05 62.19 -1.29
C ASN A 468 5.48 62.45 0.11
N ASP A 469 6.09 63.37 0.83
CA ASP A 469 5.59 63.78 2.14
C ASP A 469 4.31 64.59 1.98
N PHE A 470 3.33 64.32 2.83
CA PHE A 470 2.04 65.02 2.85
C PHE A 470 1.74 65.69 4.20
N PRO A 471 2.48 66.77 4.57
CA PRO A 471 2.35 67.44 5.86
C PRO A 471 0.94 68.00 6.14
N LYS A 472 0.16 68.31 5.10
CA LYS A 472 -1.21 68.81 5.23
C LYS A 472 -2.13 67.76 5.87
N MET A 473 -1.94 66.48 5.54
CA MET A 473 -2.70 65.39 6.15
C MET A 473 -2.36 65.25 7.64
N THR A 474 -1.07 65.33 8.00
CA THR A 474 -0.62 65.34 9.40
C THR A 474 -1.28 66.46 10.19
N LYS A 475 -1.32 67.67 9.62
CA LYS A 475 -1.98 68.82 10.24
C LYS A 475 -3.49 68.65 10.36
N TRP A 476 -4.14 67.96 9.41
CA TRP A 476 -5.58 67.70 9.46
C TRP A 476 -5.91 66.65 10.53
N LEU A 477 -5.14 65.57 10.61
CA LEU A 477 -5.29 64.55 11.65
C LEU A 477 -5.12 65.15 13.05
N ASN A 478 -4.19 66.09 13.23
CA ASN A 478 -3.99 66.82 14.50
C ASN A 478 -5.14 67.76 14.89
N LYS A 479 -6.17 67.95 14.05
CA LYS A 479 -7.40 68.67 14.40
C LYS A 479 -8.48 67.76 14.99
N LEU A 480 -8.29 66.44 14.98
CA LEU A 480 -9.21 65.52 15.62
C LEU A 480 -9.08 65.64 17.15
N PRO A 481 -10.19 65.78 17.90
CA PRO A 481 -10.13 65.82 19.35
C PRO A 481 -9.51 64.53 19.90
N PHE A 482 -8.58 64.67 20.84
CA PHE A 482 -7.83 63.58 21.49
C PHE A 482 -6.76 62.85 20.63
N TYR A 483 -6.35 63.39 19.47
CA TYR A 483 -5.25 62.84 18.66
C TYR A 483 -4.20 63.92 18.31
N SER A 484 -2.92 63.65 18.57
CA SER A 484 -1.81 64.56 18.25
C SER A 484 -0.55 63.78 17.91
N THR A 485 -0.03 63.96 16.70
CA THR A 485 1.18 63.30 16.22
C THR A 485 2.15 64.31 15.58
N LYS A 486 3.45 64.06 15.80
CA LYS A 486 4.55 64.78 15.12
C LYS A 486 5.12 63.99 13.94
N ALA A 487 4.68 62.73 13.75
CA ALA A 487 5.13 61.89 12.65
C ALA A 487 4.58 62.41 11.32
N MET A 488 5.45 62.59 10.33
CA MET A 488 5.08 63.10 9.01
C MET A 488 4.24 62.06 8.27
N SER A 489 3.09 62.48 7.73
CA SER A 489 2.30 61.66 6.82
C SER A 489 2.97 61.66 5.45
N ALA A 490 2.94 60.53 4.74
CA ALA A 490 3.41 60.42 3.37
C ALA A 490 2.32 59.80 2.49
N ILE A 491 2.35 60.11 1.19
CA ILE A 491 1.60 59.42 0.17
C ILE A 491 2.57 58.58 -0.66
N THR A 492 2.23 57.31 -0.84
CA THR A 492 2.98 56.38 -1.67
C THR A 492 2.05 55.83 -2.75
N ALA A 493 2.55 55.73 -3.98
CA ALA A 493 1.89 55.09 -5.09
C ALA A 493 2.92 54.23 -5.82
N TYR A 494 2.58 52.96 -6.05
CA TYR A 494 3.40 52.04 -6.80
C TYR A 494 2.55 51.37 -7.87
N GLY A 495 3.17 50.92 -8.94
CA GLY A 495 2.51 50.13 -9.97
C GLY A 495 3.52 49.32 -10.78
N GLU A 496 3.10 48.14 -11.20
CA GLU A 496 3.90 47.23 -12.01
C GLU A 496 3.04 46.64 -13.13
N ALA A 497 3.61 46.49 -14.32
CA ALA A 497 3.03 45.78 -15.44
C ALA A 497 4.09 44.82 -16.00
N ALA A 498 3.75 43.55 -16.10
CA ALA A 498 4.64 42.53 -16.65
C ALA A 498 3.97 41.78 -17.81
N TRP A 499 4.74 41.50 -18.85
CA TRP A 499 4.36 40.65 -19.98
C TRP A 499 5.25 39.43 -20.03
N LEU A 500 4.64 38.25 -19.94
CA LEU A 500 5.31 36.96 -20.04
C LEU A 500 5.13 36.39 -21.46
N GLN A 501 6.24 36.06 -22.10
CA GLN A 501 6.30 35.28 -23.33
C GLN A 501 6.79 33.86 -22.99
N PRO A 502 5.89 32.88 -22.92
CA PRO A 502 6.27 31.49 -22.69
C PRO A 502 7.04 30.91 -23.87
N GLY A 503 7.89 29.92 -23.61
CA GLY A 503 8.62 29.17 -24.64
C GLY A 503 9.11 27.82 -24.11
N HIS A 504 9.66 27.00 -25.01
CA HIS A 504 10.21 25.68 -24.68
C HIS A 504 11.70 25.57 -24.98
N ALA A 505 12.38 24.58 -24.40
CA ALA A 505 13.75 24.24 -24.73
C ALA A 505 13.88 23.75 -26.19
N ARG A 506 15.05 23.92 -26.82
CA ARG A 506 15.25 23.48 -28.21
C ARG A 506 15.50 21.97 -28.30
N GLU A 507 16.00 21.40 -27.22
CA GLU A 507 16.34 19.99 -27.07
C GLU A 507 15.12 19.06 -27.11
N VAL A 508 13.92 19.61 -26.88
CA VAL A 508 12.61 18.91 -26.98
C VAL A 508 11.85 19.26 -28.26
N ASP A 509 12.46 20.04 -29.16
CA ASP A 509 11.85 20.47 -30.42
C ASP A 509 12.39 19.59 -31.56
N PHE A 510 11.54 18.69 -32.04
CA PHE A 510 11.84 17.78 -33.15
C PHE A 510 11.32 18.30 -34.50
N GLY A 511 11.07 19.61 -34.62
CA GLY A 511 10.62 20.25 -35.86
C GLY A 511 9.09 20.43 -35.98
N GLU A 512 8.35 19.98 -34.98
CA GLU A 512 6.88 20.13 -34.87
C GLU A 512 6.48 21.05 -33.69
N GLY A 513 7.45 21.71 -33.05
CA GLY A 513 7.29 22.42 -31.78
C GLY A 513 7.76 21.57 -30.58
N GLY A 514 7.72 22.15 -29.38
CA GLY A 514 8.07 21.42 -28.16
C GLY A 514 7.15 20.21 -27.95
N VAL A 515 7.72 19.01 -27.94
CA VAL A 515 7.01 17.75 -27.75
C VAL A 515 7.04 17.35 -26.28
N SER A 516 5.88 16.97 -25.74
CA SER A 516 5.71 16.39 -24.42
C SER A 516 5.09 15.01 -24.54
N TYR A 517 5.66 14.01 -23.89
CA TYR A 517 5.17 12.63 -23.93
C TYR A 517 4.17 12.42 -22.79
N ILE A 518 2.93 12.08 -23.13
CA ILE A 518 1.93 11.67 -22.13
C ILE A 518 2.33 10.31 -21.54
N ASP A 519 2.86 9.41 -22.37
CA ASP A 519 3.43 8.13 -22.01
C ASP A 519 4.48 7.74 -23.08
N ASP A 520 5.66 7.29 -22.65
CA ASP A 520 6.73 6.81 -23.51
C ASP A 520 6.93 5.29 -23.44
N PHE A 521 6.12 4.60 -22.62
CA PHE A 521 6.16 3.18 -22.30
C PHE A 521 7.51 2.69 -21.71
N GLU A 522 8.46 3.56 -21.39
CA GLU A 522 9.80 3.17 -20.94
C GLU A 522 9.76 2.56 -19.52
N GLY A 523 8.88 3.08 -18.67
CA GLY A 523 8.64 2.58 -17.30
C GLY A 523 7.63 1.44 -17.18
N THR A 524 7.07 0.93 -18.28
CA THR A 524 5.98 -0.07 -18.23
C THR A 524 6.44 -1.49 -17.91
N ARG A 525 7.76 -1.72 -17.91
CA ARG A 525 8.34 -3.01 -17.58
C ARG A 525 9.07 -2.93 -16.25
N SER A 526 8.50 -3.58 -15.25
CA SER A 526 9.19 -3.91 -14.01
C SER A 526 9.54 -5.40 -14.03
N SER A 527 10.77 -5.75 -13.66
CA SER A 527 11.20 -7.14 -13.58
C SER A 527 11.72 -7.46 -12.18
N ILE A 528 11.37 -8.65 -11.71
CA ILE A 528 11.87 -9.21 -10.45
C ILE A 528 12.92 -10.25 -10.83
N ASP A 529 14.19 -10.00 -10.53
CA ASP A 529 15.25 -10.97 -10.82
C ASP A 529 15.18 -12.14 -9.85
N LEU A 530 14.73 -13.30 -10.35
CA LEU A 530 14.64 -14.51 -9.55
C LEU A 530 15.97 -15.27 -9.44
N ARG A 531 17.01 -14.90 -10.20
CA ARG A 531 18.31 -15.58 -10.17
C ARG A 531 19.10 -15.26 -8.91
N PHE A 532 18.94 -14.03 -8.39
CA PHE A 532 19.69 -13.52 -7.26
C PHE A 532 18.81 -13.20 -6.03
N PRO A 533 19.37 -13.30 -4.80
CA PRO A 533 20.60 -14.02 -4.50
C PRO A 533 20.36 -15.55 -4.63
N LEU A 534 21.37 -16.29 -5.10
CA LEU A 534 21.27 -17.74 -5.33
C LEU A 534 20.88 -18.52 -4.07
N ILE A 535 21.30 -18.04 -2.91
CA ILE A 535 21.00 -18.63 -1.60
C ILE A 535 19.51 -18.57 -1.22
N SER A 536 18.70 -17.78 -1.92
CA SER A 536 17.24 -17.76 -1.73
C SER A 536 16.57 -19.03 -2.30
N TRP A 537 17.26 -19.77 -3.18
CA TRP A 537 16.77 -21.04 -3.69
C TRP A 537 17.16 -22.18 -2.76
N THR A 538 16.17 -23.02 -2.45
CA THR A 538 16.33 -24.21 -1.62
C THR A 538 15.79 -25.43 -2.36
N LEU A 539 16.05 -26.63 -1.82
CA LEU A 539 15.50 -27.87 -2.37
C LEU A 539 13.97 -27.81 -2.33
N ALA A 540 13.30 -28.19 -3.41
CA ALA A 540 11.84 -28.21 -3.43
C ALA A 540 11.26 -29.40 -2.64
N SER A 541 10.09 -29.19 -2.05
CA SER A 541 9.19 -30.27 -1.66
C SER A 541 8.74 -31.07 -2.89
N VAL A 542 8.24 -32.29 -2.66
CA VAL A 542 7.73 -33.14 -3.75
C VAL A 542 6.48 -32.47 -4.34
N PRO A 543 6.43 -32.16 -5.65
CA PRO A 543 5.28 -31.47 -6.21
C PRO A 543 4.00 -32.30 -6.05
N GLN A 544 3.00 -31.72 -5.38
CA GLN A 544 1.68 -32.33 -5.21
C GLN A 544 0.76 -31.91 -6.35
N ASN A 545 -0.22 -32.76 -6.69
CA ASN A 545 -1.25 -32.47 -7.70
C ASN A 545 -0.66 -31.99 -9.03
N SER A 546 0.39 -32.67 -9.51
CA SER A 546 1.06 -32.34 -10.78
C SER A 546 0.68 -33.38 -11.84
N PRO A 547 -0.50 -33.26 -12.49
CA PRO A 547 -0.87 -34.17 -13.56
C PRO A 547 0.05 -34.00 -14.78
N ASP A 548 0.30 -35.09 -15.47
CA ASP A 548 0.85 -35.06 -16.83
C ASP A 548 -0.22 -34.64 -17.85
N ALA A 549 0.16 -34.58 -19.13
CA ALA A 549 -0.75 -34.22 -20.22
C ALA A 549 -1.98 -35.16 -20.34
N ASN A 550 -1.95 -36.34 -19.70
CA ASN A 550 -3.03 -37.32 -19.70
C ASN A 550 -3.83 -37.32 -18.38
N GLY A 551 -3.57 -36.37 -17.47
CA GLY A 551 -4.26 -36.27 -16.18
C GLY A 551 -3.73 -37.22 -15.10
N VAL A 552 -2.63 -37.94 -15.34
CA VAL A 552 -2.04 -38.86 -14.35
C VAL A 552 -1.06 -38.10 -13.47
N ASN A 553 -1.19 -38.20 -12.14
CA ASN A 553 -0.28 -37.53 -11.22
C ASN A 553 1.16 -38.05 -11.41
N ARG A 554 2.08 -37.15 -11.73
CA ARG A 554 3.50 -37.42 -12.00
C ARG A 554 4.24 -37.96 -10.77
N PHE A 555 3.82 -37.50 -9.58
CA PHE A 555 4.47 -37.80 -8.30
C PHE A 555 3.46 -38.42 -7.32
N PRO A 556 3.10 -39.71 -7.50
CA PRO A 556 2.22 -40.42 -6.57
C PRO A 556 2.80 -40.51 -5.14
N GLU A 557 4.12 -40.45 -4.99
CA GLU A 557 4.81 -40.45 -3.70
C GLU A 557 4.50 -39.22 -2.81
N ALA A 558 4.03 -38.12 -3.41
CA ALA A 558 3.80 -36.86 -2.71
C ALA A 558 2.67 -36.92 -1.66
N VAL A 559 1.87 -38.00 -1.66
CA VAL A 559 0.76 -38.23 -0.71
C VAL A 559 1.21 -38.85 0.62
N TYR A 560 2.41 -39.44 0.66
CA TYR A 560 2.89 -40.12 1.85
C TYR A 560 3.48 -39.12 2.85
N LYS A 561 2.82 -38.95 4.00
CA LYS A 561 3.32 -38.19 5.15
C LYS A 561 4.08 -39.12 6.10
N ASP A 562 5.14 -38.60 6.72
CA ASP A 562 5.99 -39.27 7.70
C ASP A 562 6.52 -40.63 7.20
N SER A 563 6.92 -40.67 5.92
CA SER A 563 7.36 -41.88 5.23
C SER A 563 8.53 -41.59 4.30
N LEU A 564 9.53 -42.47 4.32
CA LEU A 564 10.70 -42.43 3.44
C LEU A 564 10.35 -42.54 1.95
N VAL A 565 9.15 -43.07 1.63
CA VAL A 565 8.65 -43.19 0.25
C VAL A 565 8.44 -41.82 -0.38
N SER A 566 8.12 -40.78 0.41
CA SER A 566 7.90 -39.42 -0.09
C SER A 566 9.06 -38.88 -0.94
N GLY A 567 10.31 -39.23 -0.59
CA GLY A 567 11.51 -38.78 -1.30
C GLY A 567 11.95 -39.66 -2.48
N TYR A 568 11.16 -40.68 -2.86
CA TYR A 568 11.52 -41.57 -3.98
C TYR A 568 11.55 -40.80 -5.30
N ASN A 569 12.26 -41.33 -6.29
CA ASN A 569 12.48 -40.69 -7.60
C ASN A 569 13.16 -39.31 -7.59
N ARG A 570 13.44 -38.69 -6.43
CA ARG A 570 14.20 -37.44 -6.39
C ARG A 570 15.64 -37.68 -6.86
N ALA A 571 15.98 -37.14 -8.02
CA ALA A 571 17.31 -37.19 -8.60
C ALA A 571 18.19 -36.03 -8.11
N LYS A 572 19.50 -36.16 -8.32
CA LYS A 572 20.46 -35.14 -7.95
C LYS A 572 20.33 -33.92 -8.86
N LEU A 573 20.14 -32.77 -8.25
CA LEU A 573 20.12 -31.46 -8.89
C LEU A 573 21.13 -30.56 -8.17
N ALA A 574 21.94 -29.85 -8.94
CA ALA A 574 22.80 -28.80 -8.43
C ALA A 574 22.46 -27.48 -9.14
N TRP A 575 22.34 -26.40 -8.38
CA TRP A 575 22.15 -25.05 -8.89
C TRP A 575 23.28 -24.15 -8.38
N TYR A 576 23.83 -23.33 -9.27
CA TYR A 576 24.97 -22.47 -8.96
C TYR A 576 25.12 -21.37 -10.02
N ASN A 577 25.96 -20.38 -9.73
CA ASN A 577 26.64 -19.58 -10.74
C ASN A 577 28.10 -20.01 -10.80
N ILE A 578 28.69 -20.06 -12.00
CA ILE A 578 30.13 -20.22 -12.11
C ILE A 578 30.80 -18.86 -11.86
N GLU A 579 31.64 -18.80 -10.83
CA GLU A 579 32.43 -17.60 -10.54
C GLU A 579 33.31 -17.20 -11.75
N PRO A 580 33.36 -15.93 -12.16
CA PRO A 580 34.14 -15.50 -13.33
C PRO A 580 35.62 -15.92 -13.29
N VAL A 581 36.20 -16.00 -12.08
CA VAL A 581 37.57 -16.49 -11.85
C VAL A 581 37.78 -17.91 -12.40
N LEU A 582 36.76 -18.77 -12.33
CA LEU A 582 36.81 -20.16 -12.83
C LEU A 582 36.61 -20.26 -14.35
N GLN A 583 36.15 -19.20 -15.00
CA GLN A 583 35.93 -19.13 -16.46
C GLN A 583 37.08 -18.43 -17.20
N GLU A 584 38.00 -17.81 -16.47
CA GLU A 584 39.15 -17.10 -17.02
C GLU A 584 40.35 -18.02 -17.23
N LYS A 585 40.77 -18.19 -18.48
CA LYS A 585 41.97 -18.99 -18.82
C LYS A 585 43.28 -18.44 -18.25
N ASN A 586 43.34 -17.13 -17.98
CA ASN A 586 44.56 -16.44 -17.55
C ASN A 586 44.61 -16.26 -16.02
N ASN A 587 43.59 -16.72 -15.30
CA ASN A 587 43.51 -16.55 -13.86
C ASN A 587 44.26 -17.69 -13.16
N SER A 588 45.26 -17.34 -12.33
CA SER A 588 46.10 -18.31 -11.64
C SER A 588 45.31 -19.21 -10.68
N ASN A 589 44.16 -18.74 -10.20
CA ASN A 589 43.29 -19.47 -9.27
C ASN A 589 42.29 -20.38 -10.00
N ASN A 590 42.27 -20.40 -11.33
CA ASN A 590 41.44 -21.31 -12.10
C ASN A 590 42.12 -22.68 -12.24
N PRO A 591 41.60 -23.75 -11.61
CA PRO A 591 42.17 -25.10 -11.73
C PRO A 591 42.08 -25.64 -13.16
N LEU A 592 41.13 -25.16 -13.97
CA LEU A 592 40.92 -25.56 -15.36
C LEU A 592 41.65 -24.66 -16.36
N GLN A 593 42.54 -23.76 -15.92
CA GLN A 593 43.23 -22.81 -16.80
C GLN A 593 43.98 -23.46 -17.98
N ARG A 594 44.40 -24.73 -17.82
CA ARG A 594 45.10 -25.51 -18.87
C ARG A 594 44.18 -26.39 -19.72
N GLU A 595 42.91 -26.53 -19.34
CA GLU A 595 41.93 -27.39 -20.00
C GLU A 595 40.99 -26.54 -20.88
N LEU A 596 41.54 -25.99 -21.97
CA LEU A 596 40.79 -25.09 -22.85
C LEU A 596 39.54 -25.74 -23.47
N SER A 597 39.53 -27.06 -23.64
CA SER A 597 38.36 -27.80 -24.10
C SER A 597 37.21 -27.79 -23.10
N GLU A 598 37.52 -27.74 -21.79
CA GLU A 598 36.53 -27.64 -20.72
C GLU A 598 36.01 -26.20 -20.57
N LEU A 599 36.89 -25.20 -20.66
CA LEU A 599 36.51 -23.78 -20.56
C LEU A 599 35.73 -23.25 -21.77
N SER A 600 35.85 -23.92 -22.92
CA SER A 600 35.14 -23.54 -24.16
C SER A 600 33.80 -24.25 -24.33
N LYS A 601 33.41 -25.12 -23.39
CA LYS A 601 32.12 -25.79 -23.46
C LYS A 601 30.99 -24.77 -23.31
N PRO A 602 29.90 -24.86 -24.09
CA PRO A 602 28.75 -23.97 -23.96
C PRO A 602 28.19 -23.90 -22.53
N GLU A 603 28.28 -24.99 -21.78
CA GLU A 603 27.75 -25.15 -20.43
C GLU A 603 28.62 -24.52 -19.33
N THR A 604 29.88 -24.18 -19.61
CA THR A 604 30.84 -23.70 -18.59
C THR A 604 31.48 -22.35 -18.95
N ARG A 605 31.46 -21.98 -20.23
CA ARG A 605 32.04 -20.71 -20.71
C ARG A 605 31.30 -19.51 -20.12
N ARG A 606 32.00 -18.38 -20.01
CA ARG A 606 31.36 -17.09 -19.74
C ARG A 606 30.41 -16.68 -20.87
N VAL A 607 29.31 -16.03 -20.50
CA VAL A 607 28.33 -15.46 -21.43
C VAL A 607 28.50 -13.95 -21.45
N LEU A 608 28.79 -13.38 -22.62
CA LEU A 608 28.94 -11.93 -22.76
C LEU A 608 27.58 -11.25 -22.93
N ALA A 609 27.42 -10.07 -22.36
CA ALA A 609 26.17 -9.32 -22.48
C ALA A 609 25.80 -8.99 -23.94
N GLN A 610 26.80 -8.78 -24.79
CA GLN A 610 26.60 -8.52 -26.22
C GLN A 610 26.15 -9.76 -27.01
N GLU A 611 26.31 -10.97 -26.49
CA GLU A 611 25.80 -12.18 -27.15
C GLU A 611 24.27 -12.25 -27.07
N ILE A 612 23.70 -11.78 -25.95
CA ILE A 612 22.25 -11.79 -25.70
C ILE A 612 21.61 -10.47 -26.13
N PHE A 613 22.27 -9.34 -25.84
CA PHE A 613 21.77 -7.99 -26.08
C PHE A 613 22.73 -7.19 -26.97
N PRO A 614 22.85 -7.51 -28.28
CA PRO A 614 23.85 -6.90 -29.17
C PRO A 614 23.63 -5.39 -29.41
N GLN A 615 22.41 -4.90 -29.22
CA GLN A 615 22.05 -3.49 -29.40
C GLN A 615 22.18 -2.66 -28.12
N ARG A 616 22.49 -3.29 -26.98
CA ARG A 616 22.66 -2.60 -25.71
C ARG A 616 24.12 -2.15 -25.56
N THR A 617 24.32 -0.87 -25.28
CA THR A 617 25.63 -0.36 -24.87
C THR A 617 25.87 -0.77 -23.42
N ASN A 618 26.94 -1.50 -23.16
CA ASN A 618 27.31 -1.93 -21.81
C ASN A 618 28.10 -0.82 -21.12
N ASP A 619 27.80 -0.58 -19.84
CA ASP A 619 28.66 0.23 -18.98
C ASP A 619 29.97 -0.49 -18.66
N PHE A 620 30.98 0.28 -18.24
CA PHE A 620 32.25 -0.28 -17.80
C PHE A 620 32.04 -1.29 -16.67
N GLY A 621 32.53 -2.53 -16.86
CA GLY A 621 32.40 -3.62 -15.89
C GLY A 621 31.16 -4.50 -16.06
N GLN A 622 30.19 -4.14 -16.91
CA GLN A 622 28.96 -4.91 -17.14
C GLN A 622 29.02 -5.81 -18.39
N GLY A 623 30.22 -6.21 -18.82
CA GLY A 623 30.42 -6.98 -20.05
C GLY A 623 30.04 -8.47 -19.95
N ILE A 624 29.91 -9.01 -18.74
CA ILE A 624 29.66 -10.44 -18.47
C ILE A 624 28.30 -10.59 -17.80
N ILE A 625 27.49 -11.54 -18.29
CA ILE A 625 26.24 -11.94 -17.65
C ILE A 625 26.51 -13.11 -16.72
N ASN A 626 26.11 -12.97 -15.45
CA ASN A 626 26.07 -14.11 -14.53
C ASN A 626 24.86 -15.00 -14.86
N THR A 627 25.11 -16.29 -15.05
CA THR A 627 24.09 -17.29 -15.34
C THR A 627 23.55 -17.93 -14.06
N PHE A 628 22.37 -18.54 -14.19
CA PHE A 628 21.78 -19.41 -13.17
C PHE A 628 21.84 -20.83 -13.72
N ASP A 629 22.91 -21.55 -13.38
CA ASP A 629 23.23 -22.85 -13.97
C ASP A 629 22.52 -23.97 -13.21
N LEU A 630 21.84 -24.84 -13.95
CA LEU A 630 21.14 -26.01 -13.42
C LEU A 630 21.75 -27.29 -13.98
N ALA A 631 22.41 -28.07 -13.12
CA ALA A 631 22.96 -29.37 -13.46
C ALA A 631 22.08 -30.48 -12.90
N TYR A 632 21.34 -31.17 -13.78
CA TYR A 632 20.41 -32.24 -13.41
C TYR A 632 20.96 -33.62 -13.81
N TYR A 633 21.02 -34.53 -12.83
CA TYR A 633 21.57 -35.89 -12.99
C TYR A 633 20.47 -36.94 -12.74
N PRO A 634 19.62 -37.25 -13.74
CA PRO A 634 18.41 -38.07 -13.57
C PRO A 634 18.66 -39.54 -13.17
N ARG A 635 19.91 -40.01 -13.26
CA ARG A 635 20.30 -41.37 -12.85
C ARG A 635 20.81 -41.42 -11.40
N GLU A 636 21.35 -40.32 -10.90
CA GLU A 636 21.92 -40.25 -9.56
C GLU A 636 20.84 -39.89 -8.54
N LYS A 637 20.89 -40.52 -7.37
CA LYS A 637 19.98 -40.19 -6.27
C LYS A 637 20.28 -38.78 -5.73
N GLY A 638 19.22 -37.99 -5.55
CA GLY A 638 19.31 -36.69 -4.89
C GLY A 638 19.25 -36.78 -3.37
N PRO A 639 19.35 -35.63 -2.68
CA PRO A 639 19.22 -35.55 -1.23
C PRO A 639 17.89 -36.13 -0.72
N TYR A 640 17.95 -36.85 0.40
CA TYR A 640 16.79 -37.47 1.07
C TYR A 640 16.00 -38.47 0.22
N ASN A 641 16.58 -38.99 -0.86
CA ASN A 641 16.02 -40.10 -1.60
C ASN A 641 16.46 -41.42 -0.94
N PHE A 642 15.53 -42.14 -0.28
CA PHE A 642 15.78 -43.43 0.36
C PHE A 642 15.36 -44.64 -0.49
N GLN A 643 15.16 -44.45 -1.79
CA GLN A 643 14.83 -45.53 -2.71
C GLN A 643 15.92 -46.62 -2.67
N PHE A 644 15.50 -47.85 -2.39
CA PHE A 644 16.36 -49.03 -2.35
C PHE A 644 16.37 -49.79 -3.68
N ASP A 645 15.32 -49.61 -4.52
CA ASP A 645 15.24 -50.22 -5.85
C ASP A 645 16.10 -49.44 -6.86
N VAL A 646 17.41 -49.68 -6.77
CA VAL A 646 18.45 -49.10 -7.64
C VAL A 646 19.24 -50.19 -8.33
N ASP A 647 19.99 -49.82 -9.37
CA ASP A 647 20.98 -50.70 -9.99
C ASP A 647 22.04 -51.08 -8.93
N PRO A 648 22.20 -52.36 -8.56
CA PRO A 648 23.13 -52.78 -7.52
C PRO A 648 24.61 -52.55 -7.91
N ALA A 649 24.93 -52.46 -9.21
CA ALA A 649 26.31 -52.25 -9.66
C ALA A 649 26.72 -50.78 -9.62
N THR A 650 25.79 -49.85 -9.84
CA THR A 650 26.09 -48.42 -10.01
C THR A 650 25.44 -47.51 -8.96
N GLY A 651 24.46 -48.01 -8.21
CA GLY A 651 23.65 -47.21 -7.28
C GLY A 651 22.64 -46.28 -7.96
N ASN A 652 22.52 -46.34 -9.29
CA ASN A 652 21.66 -45.45 -10.07
C ASN A 652 20.18 -45.85 -10.03
N LEU A 653 19.30 -44.86 -10.19
CA LEU A 653 17.87 -45.06 -10.37
C LEU A 653 17.60 -45.90 -11.62
N LYS A 654 16.81 -46.97 -11.48
CA LYS A 654 16.43 -47.88 -12.58
C LYS A 654 15.54 -47.20 -13.63
N GLN A 655 14.74 -46.20 -13.22
CA GLN A 655 13.77 -45.50 -14.05
C GLN A 655 14.05 -43.99 -14.09
N PRO A 656 15.14 -43.54 -14.74
CA PRO A 656 15.53 -42.12 -14.74
C PRO A 656 14.50 -41.19 -15.40
N LYS A 657 13.61 -41.72 -16.24
CA LYS A 657 12.51 -40.95 -16.85
C LYS A 657 11.41 -40.54 -15.85
N LYS A 658 11.30 -41.23 -14.72
CA LYS A 658 10.38 -40.87 -13.63
C LYS A 658 11.05 -39.99 -12.57
N ALA A 659 12.36 -39.81 -12.68
CA ALA A 659 13.10 -39.03 -11.72
C ALA A 659 12.81 -37.54 -11.89
N TRP A 660 12.85 -36.80 -10.79
CA TRP A 660 12.65 -35.36 -10.77
C TRP A 660 13.69 -34.65 -9.89
N GLY A 661 13.96 -33.40 -10.18
CA GLY A 661 14.73 -32.50 -9.33
C GLY A 661 14.06 -31.15 -9.33
N GLY A 662 13.94 -30.53 -8.16
CA GLY A 662 13.27 -29.25 -8.02
C GLY A 662 13.98 -28.34 -7.03
N LEU A 663 13.86 -27.05 -7.28
CA LEU A 663 14.25 -25.99 -6.38
C LEU A 663 13.03 -25.07 -6.18
N MET A 664 12.93 -24.46 -5.01
CA MET A 664 11.88 -23.50 -4.68
C MET A 664 12.48 -22.28 -4.01
N ARG A 665 11.83 -21.14 -4.16
CA ARG A 665 12.14 -19.90 -3.44
C ARG A 665 10.87 -19.18 -3.07
N ASN A 666 10.93 -18.35 -2.04
CA ASN A 666 9.88 -17.39 -1.78
C ASN A 666 9.93 -16.26 -2.85
N ILE A 667 8.77 -15.66 -3.10
CA ILE A 667 8.65 -14.44 -3.90
C ILE A 667 8.26 -13.33 -2.95
N ASP A 668 9.02 -12.23 -2.95
CA ASP A 668 8.83 -11.16 -1.98
C ASP A 668 7.57 -10.34 -2.29
N GLN A 669 7.25 -10.13 -3.57
CA GLN A 669 5.99 -9.56 -4.02
C GLN A 669 5.01 -10.68 -4.38
N THR A 670 4.08 -10.99 -3.48
CA THR A 670 3.10 -12.07 -3.64
C THR A 670 1.83 -11.62 -4.37
N ASP A 671 1.57 -10.32 -4.43
CA ASP A 671 0.41 -9.77 -5.13
C ASP A 671 0.75 -9.46 -6.60
N PHE A 672 0.54 -10.46 -7.46
CA PHE A 672 0.80 -10.36 -8.89
C PHE A 672 -0.21 -9.48 -9.63
N GLU A 673 -1.41 -9.31 -9.09
CA GLU A 673 -2.47 -8.49 -9.70
C GLU A 673 -2.12 -7.01 -9.55
N THR A 674 -1.79 -6.58 -8.32
CA THR A 674 -1.31 -5.21 -8.07
C THR A 674 0.05 -4.96 -8.73
N GLY A 675 0.92 -5.98 -8.77
CA GLY A 675 2.22 -5.90 -9.43
C GLY A 675 2.19 -5.98 -10.97
N ASN A 676 1.01 -6.23 -11.56
CA ASN A 676 0.82 -6.49 -12.99
C ASN A 676 1.86 -7.48 -13.58
N ILE A 677 2.08 -8.61 -12.91
CA ILE A 677 3.06 -9.61 -13.33
C ILE A 677 2.44 -10.54 -14.38
N GLU A 678 2.89 -10.41 -15.63
CA GLU A 678 2.30 -11.12 -16.77
C GLU A 678 3.15 -12.31 -17.29
N PHE A 679 4.48 -12.22 -17.21
CA PHE A 679 5.38 -13.17 -17.87
C PHE A 679 6.55 -13.62 -16.98
N ILE A 680 6.94 -14.88 -17.13
CA ILE A 680 8.27 -15.36 -16.73
C ILE A 680 9.18 -15.27 -17.95
N GLU A 681 10.18 -14.39 -17.92
CA GLU A 681 11.18 -14.27 -18.98
C GLU A 681 12.49 -14.92 -18.56
N PHE A 682 13.05 -15.79 -19.42
CA PHE A 682 14.38 -16.34 -19.22
C PHE A 682 15.05 -16.67 -20.56
N TRP A 683 16.38 -16.62 -20.55
CA TRP A 683 17.23 -17.00 -21.67
C TRP A 683 17.88 -18.34 -21.35
N LEU A 684 17.46 -19.39 -22.07
CA LEU A 684 18.01 -20.74 -21.91
C LEU A 684 18.95 -21.05 -23.08
N LEU A 685 20.19 -21.44 -22.77
CA LEU A 685 21.10 -22.01 -23.75
C LEU A 685 20.49 -23.31 -24.30
N ASP A 686 20.46 -23.46 -25.62
CA ASP A 686 19.93 -24.68 -26.26
C ASP A 686 20.63 -25.94 -25.71
N PRO A 687 19.94 -26.77 -24.91
CA PRO A 687 20.53 -27.93 -24.27
C PRO A 687 20.81 -29.08 -25.27
N PHE A 688 20.36 -28.94 -26.52
CA PHE A 688 20.48 -29.93 -27.57
C PHE A 688 21.59 -29.64 -28.58
N ILE A 689 22.35 -28.55 -28.42
CA ILE A 689 23.47 -28.18 -29.30
C ILE A 689 24.43 -29.34 -29.60
N ARG A 690 24.67 -30.23 -28.61
CA ARG A 690 25.54 -31.41 -28.77
C ARG A 690 24.79 -32.73 -28.97
N LYS A 691 23.46 -32.73 -28.84
CA LYS A 691 22.60 -33.93 -28.90
C LYS A 691 21.30 -33.63 -29.65
N PRO A 692 21.36 -33.37 -30.97
CA PRO A 692 20.21 -32.89 -31.74
C PRO A 692 19.04 -33.89 -31.82
N ASN A 693 19.30 -35.19 -31.65
CA ASN A 693 18.27 -36.25 -31.69
C ASN A 693 17.67 -36.58 -30.30
N SER A 694 18.03 -35.83 -29.26
CA SER A 694 17.49 -36.06 -27.92
C SER A 694 16.03 -35.62 -27.86
N THR A 695 15.17 -36.48 -27.30
CA THR A 695 13.77 -36.12 -27.01
C THR A 695 13.61 -35.25 -25.75
N GLY A 696 14.72 -34.96 -25.06
CA GLY A 696 14.76 -34.02 -23.95
C GLY A 696 14.09 -34.48 -22.67
N GLY A 697 13.79 -33.50 -21.82
CA GLY A 697 13.02 -33.62 -20.59
C GLY A 697 12.09 -32.42 -20.46
N GLU A 698 11.43 -32.29 -19.31
CA GLU A 698 10.47 -31.22 -19.07
C GLU A 698 10.97 -30.29 -17.96
N LEU A 699 10.87 -28.99 -18.18
CA LEU A 699 11.04 -27.95 -17.16
C LEU A 699 9.66 -27.42 -16.79
N VAL A 700 9.31 -27.49 -15.51
CA VAL A 700 8.00 -27.08 -15.00
C VAL A 700 8.20 -25.95 -14.01
N PHE A 701 7.46 -24.86 -14.21
CA PHE A 701 7.37 -23.76 -13.26
C PHE A 701 6.07 -23.90 -12.48
N ASN A 702 6.19 -24.19 -11.19
CA ASN A 702 5.05 -24.12 -10.27
C ASN A 702 5.01 -22.72 -9.66
N LEU A 703 3.89 -22.02 -9.83
CA LEU A 703 3.62 -20.72 -9.22
C LEU A 703 2.40 -20.83 -8.31
N GLY A 704 2.46 -20.16 -7.17
CA GLY A 704 1.39 -20.13 -6.17
C GLY A 704 1.81 -20.77 -4.85
N ASN A 705 0.87 -21.38 -4.15
CA ASN A 705 1.09 -21.94 -2.82
C ASN A 705 1.75 -23.31 -2.92
N ILE A 706 3.05 -23.35 -2.66
CA ILE A 706 3.87 -24.57 -2.67
C ILE A 706 4.18 -24.97 -1.22
N SER A 707 4.23 -26.26 -0.94
CA SER A 707 4.61 -26.76 0.38
C SER A 707 6.07 -26.43 0.69
N GLU A 708 6.34 -25.85 1.85
CA GLU A 708 7.70 -25.65 2.38
C GLU A 708 8.26 -26.90 3.08
N ASP A 709 7.46 -27.96 3.18
CA ASP A 709 7.78 -29.22 3.87
C ASP A 709 8.61 -30.15 2.95
N ILE A 710 9.92 -29.90 2.87
CA ILE A 710 10.85 -30.63 1.99
C ILE A 710 10.91 -32.13 2.33
N LEU A 711 10.92 -32.42 3.63
CA LEU A 711 10.74 -33.75 4.21
C LEU A 711 9.30 -33.80 4.69
N HIS A 712 8.45 -34.62 4.08
CA HIS A 712 7.02 -34.52 4.34
C HIS A 712 6.61 -35.11 5.70
N ASP A 713 6.94 -34.45 6.80
CA ASP A 713 6.65 -34.90 8.18
C ASP A 713 5.83 -33.88 8.99
N GLY A 714 5.62 -32.67 8.46
CA GLY A 714 4.88 -31.59 9.12
C GLY A 714 5.62 -30.96 10.31
N LYS A 715 6.94 -31.17 10.41
CA LYS A 715 7.80 -30.60 11.45
C LYS A 715 8.76 -29.60 10.81
N ARG A 716 8.98 -28.50 11.51
CA ARG A 716 9.97 -27.51 11.08
C ARG A 716 11.36 -28.00 11.48
N GLN A 717 12.16 -28.41 10.50
CA GLN A 717 13.59 -28.63 10.67
C GLN A 717 14.33 -27.29 10.52
N TYR A 718 15.29 -27.03 11.41
CA TYR A 718 16.15 -25.84 11.41
C TYR A 718 17.61 -26.21 11.22
#